data_AF-A0A939HYF0-F1
#
_entry.id   AF-A0A939HYF0-F1
#
_cell.length_a   1.000
_cell.length_b   1.000
_cell.length_c   1.000
_cell.angle_alpha   90.00
_cell.angle_beta   90.00
_cell.angle_gamma   90.00
#
_symmetry.space_group_name_H-M   'P 1'
#
loop_
_entity.id
_entity.type
_entity.pdbx_description
1 polymer ?
#
loop_
_entity_poly.entity_id
_entity_poly.type
_entity_poly.pdbx_seq_one_letter_code
_entity_poly.pdbx_strand_id
1 'polypeptide(L)'
;MPSIDEIIKQADNPFDKYVTGNFCGEEQNQTPIVESIHQQELAKIAKILDWVRRDHLPRTVMLAGDSGVGKSYFLKRLKQQFDNKAFFAYIAPWADSDYIWRHTLRYIVDSLMHVPENQQESQLLIMLKNISAFPESNMGSRQQFINRMRATYRSGIYKSQEFFGVLYDLNNPELNIPASEWLLGDDLDEEDLKSLGVRSAIVSEDAAQKMMRNLGIISPRPIVLCFDQLDNIPRLRNSDFLDIQALFNVNSSLHNYSRNVMAIVSIIMDTWKRNINVVQAADRARIDEEVCLKLISLDQAEELCASRLYPLHQQANPQPSSPIDPLTREWLEAKYPRGITTPRSVLAEGRKLIEEYKEKLIEEYKESLAIASPKVTQPTLRSPKPAVEQDFQATTSLRRQRTVKPDFQADFQREQADFQCEWDHEFQNNSQKITRIRHYDGPELIKMLQLALKTLGVKYIKPTLLSGSKFASCSFSYIQPDDKYWLGLVWVENPNMRSFFSLMSACDKAIQKNMSQSLYLIRNEGVGKPNTKGNQIYQRIFTGSPHVHIEPDLDSVWYLATYYNLVKKANSRELVVADKVLTLEYLEKLIRDSQILHNCPLLQKLGIAVLPVPQVSRRDDDEQNAEYQRDDIGQEVKDFVLDLVTTNQLIGRNILIENACSQFPQVKSAEVEQVIQQLCQEKIVKIVNPKAPLEQQSICWVVPDATGRV
;
A
#
# COMPACT_ATOMS: atom_id res chain seq x y z
N MET A 1 -23.65 -28.13 -14.67
CA MET A 1 -22.75 -27.50 -13.67
C MET A 1 -21.42 -27.35 -14.36
N PRO A 2 -20.74 -26.21 -14.18
CA PRO A 2 -19.59 -25.88 -15.01
C PRO A 2 -18.39 -26.79 -14.71
N SER A 3 -17.62 -27.12 -15.74
CA SER A 3 -16.32 -27.79 -15.57
C SER A 3 -15.30 -26.82 -14.97
N ILE A 4 -14.19 -27.35 -14.44
CA ILE A 4 -13.10 -26.51 -13.94
C ILE A 4 -12.53 -25.59 -15.05
N ASP A 5 -12.42 -26.10 -16.28
CA ASP A 5 -11.97 -25.34 -17.44
C ASP A 5 -12.91 -24.16 -17.74
N GLU A 6 -14.23 -24.37 -17.65
CA GLU A 6 -15.23 -23.30 -17.85
C GLU A 6 -15.13 -22.24 -16.76
N ILE A 7 -14.88 -22.64 -15.51
CA ILE A 7 -14.71 -21.72 -14.36
C ILE A 7 -13.42 -20.91 -14.51
N ILE A 8 -12.27 -21.55 -14.72
CA ILE A 8 -10.96 -20.86 -14.84
C ILE A 8 -10.98 -19.87 -16.01
N LYS A 9 -11.62 -20.27 -17.11
CA LYS A 9 -11.76 -19.41 -18.30
C LYS A 9 -12.56 -18.13 -18.04
N GLN A 10 -13.48 -18.15 -17.07
CA GLN A 10 -14.35 -17.02 -16.74
C GLN A 10 -13.88 -16.23 -15.52
N ALA A 11 -13.14 -16.86 -14.60
CA ALA A 11 -12.67 -16.28 -13.35
C ALA A 11 -11.41 -15.41 -13.54
N ASP A 12 -11.19 -14.51 -12.57
CA ASP A 12 -9.90 -13.85 -12.39
C ASP A 12 -8.84 -14.86 -11.96
N ASN A 13 -7.57 -14.50 -12.12
CA ASN A 13 -6.49 -15.36 -11.70
C ASN A 13 -6.42 -15.42 -10.16
N PRO A 14 -6.57 -16.62 -9.54
CA PRO A 14 -6.58 -16.76 -8.08
C PRO A 14 -5.24 -16.43 -7.40
N PHE A 15 -4.17 -16.29 -8.19
CA PHE A 15 -2.83 -15.97 -7.73
C PHE A 15 -2.51 -14.47 -7.73
N ASP A 16 -3.37 -13.61 -8.27
CA ASP A 16 -3.12 -12.15 -8.33
C ASP A 16 -3.14 -11.46 -6.96
N LYS A 17 -3.81 -12.07 -5.97
CA LYS A 17 -3.94 -11.49 -4.62
C LYS A 17 -2.72 -11.79 -3.76
N TYR A 18 -1.80 -10.84 -3.64
CA TYR A 18 -0.65 -10.91 -2.75
C TYR A 18 -0.96 -10.33 -1.36
N VAL A 19 -0.37 -10.91 -0.31
CA VAL A 19 -0.30 -10.26 1.01
C VAL A 19 1.06 -9.58 1.12
N THR A 20 1.11 -8.25 1.06
CA THR A 20 2.35 -7.47 1.18
C THR A 20 2.13 -6.21 1.98
N GLY A 21 2.93 -5.97 3.02
CA GLY A 21 2.87 -4.69 3.74
C GLY A 21 2.03 -4.73 5.01
N ASN A 22 1.28 -3.65 5.25
CA ASN A 22 0.64 -3.35 6.53
C ASN A 22 -0.57 -4.27 6.79
N PHE A 23 -0.42 -5.18 7.75
CA PHE A 23 -1.46 -6.14 8.12
C PHE A 23 -2.67 -5.53 8.86
N CYS A 24 -2.63 -4.26 9.29
CA CYS A 24 -3.72 -3.64 10.07
C CYS A 24 -4.93 -3.20 9.23
N GLY A 25 -4.77 -2.96 7.92
CA GLY A 25 -5.80 -2.33 7.09
C GLY A 25 -6.03 -2.92 5.69
N GLU A 26 -5.45 -4.08 5.36
CA GLU A 26 -5.77 -4.81 4.13
C GLU A 26 -6.98 -5.74 4.38
N GLU A 27 -7.90 -5.84 3.41
CA GLU A 27 -9.05 -6.74 3.50
C GLU A 27 -8.60 -8.15 3.93
N GLN A 28 -8.95 -8.52 5.16
CA GLN A 28 -8.36 -9.68 5.83
C GLN A 28 -8.91 -11.02 5.28
N ASN A 29 -9.89 -10.97 4.37
CA ASN A 29 -10.84 -12.06 4.13
C ASN A 29 -10.60 -12.95 2.91
N GLN A 30 -9.58 -12.74 2.10
CA GLN A 30 -9.54 -13.42 0.79
C GLN A 30 -8.41 -14.43 0.59
N THR A 31 -7.52 -14.64 1.57
CA THR A 31 -6.43 -15.62 1.42
C THR A 31 -6.43 -16.66 2.55
N PRO A 32 -6.70 -17.94 2.25
CA PRO A 32 -6.63 -19.01 3.25
C PRO A 32 -5.22 -19.16 3.83
N ILE A 33 -5.14 -19.45 5.13
CA ILE A 33 -3.88 -19.68 5.85
C ILE A 33 -3.41 -21.11 5.58
N VAL A 34 -2.16 -21.28 5.18
CA VAL A 34 -1.50 -22.57 5.03
C VAL A 34 -0.74 -22.87 6.32
N GLU A 35 -1.28 -23.75 7.16
CA GLU A 35 -0.76 -23.96 8.51
C GLU A 35 0.67 -24.49 8.55
N SER A 36 1.06 -25.29 7.56
CA SER A 36 2.36 -25.95 7.49
C SER A 36 3.53 -24.97 7.31
N ILE A 37 3.28 -23.80 6.71
CA ILE A 37 4.32 -22.80 6.39
C ILE A 37 4.72 -22.04 7.66
N HIS A 38 6.01 -22.11 8.03
CA HIS A 38 6.62 -21.43 9.19
C HIS A 38 6.02 -21.80 10.57
N GLN A 39 5.40 -22.97 10.69
CA GLN A 39 4.75 -23.39 11.94
C GLN A 39 5.72 -23.45 13.13
N GLN A 40 6.97 -23.88 12.89
CA GLN A 40 7.99 -23.99 13.94
C GLN A 40 8.41 -22.61 14.45
N GLU A 41 8.62 -21.68 13.53
CA GLU A 41 8.97 -20.29 13.80
C GLU A 41 7.84 -19.59 14.56
N LEU A 42 6.59 -19.83 14.17
CA LEU A 42 5.41 -19.32 14.88
C LEU A 42 5.34 -19.86 16.31
N ALA A 43 5.57 -21.16 16.51
CA ALA A 43 5.58 -21.77 17.83
C ALA A 43 6.69 -21.23 18.74
N LYS A 44 7.83 -20.81 18.19
CA LYS A 44 8.89 -20.14 18.96
C LYS A 44 8.45 -18.77 19.45
N ILE A 45 7.91 -17.93 18.57
CA ILE A 45 7.44 -16.60 18.92
C ILE A 45 6.27 -16.67 19.91
N ALA A 46 5.37 -17.65 19.75
CA ALA A 46 4.28 -17.89 20.69
C ALA A 46 4.79 -18.13 22.13
N LYS A 47 5.89 -18.89 22.30
CA LYS A 47 6.49 -19.12 23.62
C LYS A 47 7.05 -17.83 24.23
N ILE A 48 7.68 -16.98 23.42
CA ILE A 48 8.21 -15.69 23.88
C ILE A 48 7.07 -14.77 24.29
N LEU A 49 5.99 -14.72 23.50
CA LEU A 49 4.81 -13.95 23.83
C LEU A 49 4.18 -14.42 25.15
N ASP A 50 4.12 -15.74 25.37
CA ASP A 50 3.66 -16.31 26.65
C ASP A 50 4.58 -15.93 27.82
N TRP A 51 5.89 -15.77 27.61
CA TRP A 51 6.80 -15.26 28.64
C TRP A 51 6.50 -13.80 28.98
N VAL A 52 6.40 -12.92 27.97
CA VAL A 52 6.05 -11.50 28.15
C VAL A 52 4.71 -11.37 28.89
N ARG A 53 3.74 -12.24 28.58
CA ARG A 53 2.43 -12.24 29.26
C ARG A 53 2.53 -12.61 30.75
N ARG A 54 3.51 -13.44 31.14
CA ARG A 54 3.67 -13.95 32.51
C ARG A 54 4.50 -13.02 33.38
N ASP A 55 5.62 -12.52 32.87
CA ASP A 55 6.57 -11.71 33.65
C ASP A 55 6.45 -10.20 33.37
N HIS A 56 5.69 -9.82 32.33
CA HIS A 56 5.55 -8.44 31.85
C HIS A 56 6.88 -7.77 31.48
N LEU A 57 7.93 -8.55 31.26
CA LEU A 57 9.23 -8.05 30.85
C LEU A 57 9.27 -7.83 29.34
N PRO A 58 9.86 -6.72 28.89
CA PRO A 58 10.02 -6.47 27.47
C PRO A 58 10.90 -7.53 26.81
N ARG A 59 10.57 -7.92 25.59
CA ARG A 59 11.33 -8.89 24.78
C ARG A 59 11.43 -8.46 23.34
N THR A 60 12.52 -8.83 22.69
CA THR A 60 12.78 -8.48 21.28
C THR A 60 13.13 -9.70 20.48
N VAL A 61 12.36 -9.93 19.42
CA VAL A 61 12.60 -10.98 18.44
C VAL A 61 13.07 -10.37 17.14
N MET A 62 14.21 -10.85 16.66
CA MET A 62 14.67 -10.54 15.31
C MET A 62 14.07 -11.55 14.34
N LEU A 63 13.21 -11.09 13.43
CA LEU A 63 12.60 -11.91 12.38
C LEU A 63 13.38 -11.69 11.07
N ALA A 64 14.30 -12.59 10.79
CA ALA A 64 15.13 -12.53 9.58
C ALA A 64 14.62 -13.51 8.52
N GLY A 65 14.81 -13.15 7.25
CA GLY A 65 14.56 -14.06 6.14
C GLY A 65 14.81 -13.40 4.79
N ASP A 66 15.11 -14.20 3.78
CA ASP A 66 15.32 -13.70 2.43
C ASP A 66 14.06 -13.00 1.89
N SER A 67 14.21 -12.20 0.83
CA SER A 67 13.01 -11.61 0.22
C SER A 67 12.13 -12.72 -0.37
N GLY A 68 10.82 -12.62 -0.17
CA GLY A 68 9.84 -13.57 -0.72
C GLY A 68 9.52 -14.77 0.16
N VAL A 69 10.24 -14.98 1.28
CA VAL A 69 9.96 -16.09 2.21
C VAL A 69 8.64 -15.95 2.98
N GLY A 70 7.93 -14.82 2.86
CA GLY A 70 6.63 -14.59 3.50
C GLY A 70 6.70 -13.96 4.89
N LYS A 71 7.58 -12.96 5.11
CA LYS A 71 7.65 -12.20 6.37
C LYS A 71 6.33 -11.48 6.70
N SER A 72 5.78 -10.69 5.78
CA SER A 72 4.50 -10.00 6.00
C SER A 72 3.33 -10.98 6.16
N TYR A 73 3.33 -12.08 5.38
CA TYR A 73 2.39 -13.19 5.58
C TYR A 73 2.49 -13.78 6.99
N PHE A 74 3.70 -14.01 7.48
CA PHE A 74 3.96 -14.54 8.82
C PHE A 74 3.48 -13.56 9.91
N LEU A 75 3.73 -12.25 9.77
CA LEU A 75 3.24 -11.23 10.70
C LEU A 75 1.70 -11.15 10.71
N LYS A 76 1.05 -11.22 9.54
CA LYS A 76 -0.41 -11.29 9.42
C LYS A 76 -0.96 -12.53 10.13
N ARG A 77 -0.37 -13.70 9.87
CA ARG A 77 -0.74 -14.96 10.53
C ARG A 77 -0.55 -14.88 12.04
N LEU A 78 0.54 -14.28 12.51
CA LEU A 78 0.82 -14.08 13.92
C LEU A 78 -0.27 -13.22 14.59
N LYS A 79 -0.67 -12.11 13.96
CA LYS A 79 -1.79 -11.29 14.44
C LYS A 79 -3.07 -12.11 14.52
N GLN A 80 -3.49 -12.76 13.42
CA GLN A 80 -4.74 -13.53 13.36
C GLN A 80 -4.81 -14.63 14.44
N GLN A 81 -3.69 -15.33 14.69
CA GLN A 81 -3.65 -16.41 15.66
C GLN A 81 -3.61 -15.93 17.12
N PHE A 82 -3.08 -14.73 17.38
CA PHE A 82 -2.83 -14.23 18.73
C PHE A 82 -3.57 -12.93 19.08
N ASP A 83 -4.53 -12.51 18.28
CA ASP A 83 -5.35 -11.29 18.46
C ASP A 83 -6.06 -11.25 19.82
N ASN A 84 -6.45 -12.43 20.34
CA ASN A 84 -7.05 -12.56 21.67
C ASN A 84 -6.03 -12.60 22.82
N LYS A 85 -4.73 -12.78 22.53
CA LYS A 85 -3.65 -12.86 23.53
C LYS A 85 -2.80 -11.60 23.62
N ALA A 86 -2.76 -10.78 22.58
CA ALA A 86 -1.93 -9.59 22.48
C ALA A 86 -2.57 -8.53 21.59
N PHE A 87 -2.16 -7.28 21.77
CA PHE A 87 -2.50 -6.19 20.86
C PHE A 87 -1.37 -6.00 19.86
N PHE A 88 -1.69 -5.80 18.58
CA PHE A 88 -0.69 -5.70 17.52
C PHE A 88 -0.62 -4.28 16.97
N ALA A 89 0.61 -3.77 16.85
CA ALA A 89 0.92 -2.52 16.19
C ALA A 89 1.91 -2.74 15.04
N TYR A 90 1.52 -2.33 13.84
CA TYR A 90 2.42 -2.28 12.69
C TYR A 90 3.17 -0.95 12.70
N ILE A 91 4.50 -1.00 12.71
CA ILE A 91 5.35 0.19 12.68
C ILE A 91 6.01 0.26 11.31
N ALA A 92 5.57 1.22 10.51
CA ALA A 92 6.16 1.48 9.19
C ALA A 92 7.57 2.09 9.32
N PRO A 93 8.37 2.03 8.24
CA PRO A 93 9.67 2.72 8.18
C PRO A 93 9.53 4.22 8.47
N TRP A 94 10.46 4.79 9.25
CA TRP A 94 10.45 6.23 9.58
C TRP A 94 11.20 7.05 8.53
N ALA A 95 10.82 8.33 8.39
CA ALA A 95 11.46 9.26 7.45
C ALA A 95 12.75 9.89 8.02
N ASP A 96 12.82 10.06 9.34
CA ASP A 96 13.93 10.72 10.03
C ASP A 96 14.19 10.08 11.40
N SER A 97 15.43 9.62 11.63
CA SER A 97 15.85 8.95 12.87
C SER A 97 15.76 9.84 14.10
N ASP A 98 15.80 11.18 13.94
CA ASP A 98 15.67 12.13 15.05
C ASP A 98 14.24 12.20 15.63
N TYR A 99 13.25 11.59 14.95
CA TYR A 99 11.81 11.63 15.31
C TYR A 99 11.21 10.24 15.54
N ILE A 100 12.04 9.21 15.74
CA ILE A 100 11.63 7.81 15.78
C ILE A 100 10.61 7.50 16.89
N TRP A 101 10.65 8.16 18.05
CA TRP A 101 9.71 7.93 19.14
C TRP A 101 8.33 8.49 18.83
N ARG A 102 8.25 9.70 18.28
CA ARG A 102 6.98 10.28 17.84
C ARG A 102 6.36 9.44 16.72
N HIS A 103 7.17 9.01 15.76
CA HIS A 103 6.77 8.09 14.70
C HIS A 103 6.22 6.78 15.28
N THR A 104 6.98 6.13 16.16
CA THR A 104 6.57 4.86 16.79
C THR A 104 5.29 5.01 17.60
N LEU A 105 5.14 6.08 18.39
CA LEU A 105 3.90 6.35 19.14
C LEU A 105 2.70 6.51 18.20
N ARG A 106 2.86 7.30 17.13
CA ARG A 106 1.81 7.53 16.12
C ARG A 106 1.30 6.21 15.55
N TYR A 107 2.22 5.36 15.08
CA TYR A 107 1.88 4.06 14.49
C TYR A 107 1.31 3.05 15.49
N ILE A 108 1.74 3.09 16.76
CA ILE A 108 1.11 2.31 17.83
C ILE A 108 -0.34 2.72 18.00
N VAL A 109 -0.60 4.02 18.20
CA VAL A 109 -1.95 4.51 18.44
C VAL A 109 -2.82 4.29 17.21
N ASP A 110 -2.32 4.59 16.01
CA ASP A 110 -3.03 4.33 14.75
C ASP A 110 -3.43 2.85 14.62
N SER A 111 -2.49 1.92 14.83
CA SER A 111 -2.79 0.48 14.79
C SER A 111 -3.78 0.05 15.87
N LEU A 112 -3.69 0.62 17.08
CA LEU A 112 -4.62 0.31 18.17
C LEU A 112 -6.02 0.91 17.93
N MET A 113 -6.13 1.97 17.14
CA MET A 113 -7.42 2.56 16.77
C MET A 113 -8.17 1.76 15.69
N HIS A 114 -7.49 0.82 15.01
CA HIS A 114 -8.16 -0.08 14.08
C HIS A 114 -9.08 -1.07 14.80
N VAL A 115 -10.23 -1.36 14.17
CA VAL A 115 -11.21 -2.36 14.63
C VAL A 115 -10.78 -3.74 14.12
N PRO A 116 -10.50 -4.72 15.00
CA PRO A 116 -10.18 -6.07 14.58
C PRO A 116 -11.34 -6.78 13.87
N GLU A 117 -11.02 -7.82 13.11
CA GLU A 117 -12.02 -8.67 12.46
C GLU A 117 -12.97 -9.28 13.50
N ASN A 118 -14.26 -9.31 13.20
CA ASN A 118 -15.31 -9.81 14.10
C ASN A 118 -15.47 -9.01 15.41
N GLN A 119 -14.89 -7.81 15.51
CA GLN A 119 -15.11 -6.87 16.61
C GLN A 119 -15.92 -5.65 16.15
N GLN A 120 -16.56 -4.96 17.10
CA GLN A 120 -17.26 -3.70 16.85
C GLN A 120 -16.46 -2.47 17.31
N GLU A 121 -15.39 -2.70 18.07
CA GLU A 121 -14.63 -1.65 18.74
C GLU A 121 -13.14 -1.76 18.42
N SER A 122 -12.44 -0.64 18.51
CA SER A 122 -11.00 -0.59 18.28
C SER A 122 -10.22 -1.40 19.31
N GLN A 123 -9.02 -1.87 18.95
CA GLN A 123 -8.13 -2.55 19.89
C GLN A 123 -7.88 -1.70 21.14
N LEU A 124 -7.81 -0.37 20.99
CA LEU A 124 -7.62 0.57 22.09
C LEU A 124 -8.81 0.57 23.05
N LEU A 125 -10.05 0.59 22.54
CA LEU A 125 -11.24 0.51 23.37
C LEU A 125 -11.36 -0.85 24.05
N ILE A 126 -11.07 -1.94 23.33
CA ILE A 126 -10.99 -3.29 23.89
C ILE A 126 -9.94 -3.35 25.01
N MET A 127 -8.77 -2.76 24.79
CA MET A 127 -7.69 -2.66 25.78
C MET A 127 -8.20 -1.95 27.03
N LEU A 128 -8.86 -0.80 26.88
CA LEU A 128 -9.39 -0.01 27.99
C LEU A 128 -10.46 -0.74 28.80
N LYS A 129 -11.41 -1.40 28.14
CA LYS A 129 -12.47 -2.19 28.82
C LYS A 129 -11.93 -3.36 29.61
N ASN A 130 -10.82 -3.95 29.16
CA ASN A 130 -10.18 -5.08 29.82
C ASN A 130 -9.20 -4.65 30.94
N ILE A 131 -9.04 -3.35 31.20
CA ILE A 131 -8.30 -2.90 32.37
C ILE A 131 -9.15 -3.23 33.61
N SER A 132 -8.60 -3.95 34.58
CA SER A 132 -9.31 -4.38 35.80
C SER A 132 -9.93 -3.23 36.62
N ALA A 133 -9.52 -1.99 36.38
CA ALA A 133 -10.07 -0.78 36.98
C ALA A 133 -11.32 -0.21 36.26
N PHE A 134 -11.76 -0.84 35.16
CA PHE A 134 -12.79 -0.39 34.22
C PHE A 134 -14.09 -1.20 34.38
N PRO A 135 -15.04 -0.80 35.25
CA PRO A 135 -16.32 -1.50 35.35
C PRO A 135 -17.20 -1.17 34.13
N GLU A 136 -17.67 -2.21 33.45
CA GLU A 136 -18.41 -2.16 32.18
C GLU A 136 -19.75 -1.38 32.19
N SER A 137 -20.21 -0.87 33.35
CA SER A 137 -21.57 -0.34 33.49
C SER A 137 -21.70 1.04 34.13
N ASN A 138 -20.60 1.68 34.56
CA ASN A 138 -20.63 3.09 34.97
C ASN A 138 -19.20 3.65 35.12
N MET A 139 -18.70 4.37 34.10
CA MET A 139 -17.40 5.07 34.21
C MET A 139 -17.41 6.17 35.28
N GLY A 140 -18.60 6.54 35.79
CA GLY A 140 -18.78 7.65 36.71
C GLY A 140 -18.44 8.98 36.03
N SER A 141 -18.19 10.02 36.81
CA SER A 141 -17.68 11.26 36.22
C SER A 141 -16.22 11.11 35.81
N ARG A 142 -15.79 11.88 34.80
CA ARG A 142 -14.40 11.95 34.33
C ARG A 142 -13.37 12.05 35.47
N GLN A 143 -13.65 12.86 36.50
CA GLN A 143 -12.75 13.01 37.65
C GLN A 143 -12.70 11.77 38.55
N GLN A 144 -13.83 11.07 38.74
CA GLN A 144 -13.85 9.81 39.48
C GLN A 144 -13.04 8.73 38.75
N PHE A 145 -13.18 8.66 37.42
CA PHE A 145 -12.38 7.76 36.58
C PHE A 145 -10.87 8.03 36.75
N ILE A 146 -10.45 9.29 36.57
CA ILE A 146 -9.02 9.65 36.68
C ILE A 146 -8.49 9.33 38.08
N ASN A 147 -9.24 9.65 39.14
CA ASN A 147 -8.82 9.37 40.52
C ASN A 147 -8.68 7.86 40.77
N ARG A 148 -9.60 7.04 40.26
CA ARG A 148 -9.53 5.57 40.36
C ARG A 148 -8.30 5.04 39.63
N MET A 149 -8.07 5.46 38.39
CA MET A 149 -6.92 5.03 37.60
C MET A 149 -5.59 5.44 38.25
N ARG A 150 -5.49 6.65 38.80
CA ARG A 150 -4.30 7.10 39.54
C ARG A 150 -4.09 6.33 40.85
N ALA A 151 -5.16 5.87 41.50
CA ALA A 151 -5.07 5.04 42.71
C ALA A 151 -4.59 3.61 42.38
N THR A 152 -5.03 3.05 41.25
CA THR A 152 -4.56 1.76 40.72
C THR A 152 -3.10 1.84 40.28
N TYR A 153 -2.75 2.86 39.49
CA TYR A 153 -1.41 3.07 38.94
C TYR A 153 -0.67 4.17 39.72
N ARG A 154 -0.28 3.86 40.96
CA ARG A 154 0.30 4.83 41.92
C ARG A 154 1.58 5.53 41.46
N SER A 155 2.35 4.89 40.58
CA SER A 155 3.62 5.43 40.07
C SER A 155 3.93 4.89 38.67
N GLY A 156 4.74 5.62 37.91
CA GLY A 156 5.25 5.17 36.61
C GLY A 156 4.49 5.72 35.39
N ILE A 157 3.29 6.28 35.59
CA ILE A 157 2.51 6.93 34.54
C ILE A 157 2.92 8.40 34.41
N TYR A 158 3.45 8.76 33.24
CA TYR A 158 3.75 10.13 32.86
C TYR A 158 2.47 10.93 32.62
N LYS A 159 2.40 12.16 33.15
CA LYS A 159 1.22 13.05 33.02
C LYS A 159 -0.11 12.34 33.30
N SER A 160 -0.18 11.55 34.37
CA SER A 160 -1.32 10.65 34.66
C SER A 160 -2.70 11.32 34.65
N GLN A 161 -2.82 12.57 35.09
CA GLN A 161 -4.07 13.33 35.03
C GLN A 161 -4.53 13.58 33.59
N GLU A 162 -3.62 14.01 32.72
CA GLU A 162 -3.89 14.32 31.30
C GLU A 162 -4.15 13.00 30.54
N PHE A 163 -3.26 12.03 30.71
CA PHE A 163 -3.33 10.74 30.02
C PHE A 163 -4.64 9.99 30.30
N PHE A 164 -5.02 9.80 31.57
CA PHE A 164 -6.28 9.12 31.89
C PHE A 164 -7.50 9.95 31.52
N GLY A 165 -7.40 11.28 31.53
CA GLY A 165 -8.47 12.14 31.04
C GLY A 165 -8.76 11.89 29.56
N VAL A 166 -7.71 11.89 28.73
CA VAL A 166 -7.85 11.63 27.29
C VAL A 166 -8.37 10.21 27.01
N LEU A 167 -7.91 9.20 27.74
CA LEU A 167 -8.44 7.83 27.60
C LEU A 167 -9.93 7.72 27.94
N TYR A 168 -10.43 8.52 28.90
CA TYR A 168 -11.85 8.61 29.18
C TYR A 168 -12.60 9.27 28.02
N ASP A 169 -12.04 10.36 27.49
CA ASP A 169 -12.64 11.19 26.44
C ASP A 169 -12.76 10.44 25.09
N LEU A 170 -12.02 9.34 24.89
CA LEU A 170 -12.21 8.43 23.74
C LEU A 170 -13.61 7.82 23.65
N ASN A 171 -14.33 7.67 24.78
CA ASN A 171 -15.71 7.17 24.78
C ASN A 171 -16.76 8.28 24.56
N ASN A 172 -16.34 9.54 24.46
CA ASN A 172 -17.23 10.66 24.22
C ASN A 172 -17.24 10.98 22.71
N PRO A 173 -18.39 10.90 22.01
CA PRO A 173 -18.48 11.20 20.58
C PRO A 173 -17.94 12.59 20.19
N GLU A 174 -18.11 13.60 21.04
CA GLU A 174 -17.66 14.97 20.75
C GLU A 174 -16.15 15.14 20.92
N LEU A 175 -15.54 14.39 21.85
CA LEU A 175 -14.11 14.50 22.17
C LEU A 175 -13.27 13.35 21.60
N ASN A 176 -13.89 12.35 20.98
CA ASN A 176 -13.21 11.16 20.48
C ASN A 176 -12.13 11.53 19.46
N ILE A 177 -12.45 12.41 18.49
CA ILE A 177 -11.51 12.86 17.47
C ILE A 177 -10.32 13.59 18.09
N PRO A 178 -10.49 14.69 18.84
CA PRO A 178 -9.35 15.40 19.43
C PRO A 178 -8.57 14.53 20.44
N ALA A 179 -9.24 13.64 21.18
CA ALA A 179 -8.59 12.69 22.07
C ALA A 179 -7.66 11.72 21.29
N SER A 180 -8.13 11.23 20.15
CA SER A 180 -7.37 10.35 19.26
C SER A 180 -6.16 11.09 18.65
N GLU A 181 -6.37 12.30 18.14
CA GLU A 181 -5.32 13.14 17.57
C GLU A 181 -4.24 13.50 18.62
N TRP A 182 -4.65 13.77 19.87
CA TRP A 182 -3.69 14.00 20.95
C TRP A 182 -2.83 12.76 21.25
N LEU A 183 -3.44 11.56 21.28
CA LEU A 183 -2.71 10.29 21.49
C LEU A 183 -1.77 9.97 20.34
N LEU A 184 -2.15 10.26 19.10
CA LEU A 184 -1.29 10.15 17.90
C LEU A 184 -0.08 11.10 17.97
N GLY A 185 -0.12 12.09 18.85
CA GLY A 185 0.94 13.09 19.02
C GLY A 185 0.82 14.28 18.08
N ASP A 186 -0.40 14.59 17.63
CA ASP A 186 -0.67 15.78 16.84
C ASP A 186 -0.59 17.05 17.69
N ASP A 187 -0.15 18.12 17.04
CA ASP A 187 0.03 19.42 17.66
C ASP A 187 -1.27 20.24 17.55
N LEU A 188 -2.23 19.86 18.41
CA LEU A 188 -3.59 20.39 18.48
C LEU A 188 -3.66 21.90 18.76
N ASP A 189 -4.78 22.51 18.39
CA ASP A 189 -5.06 23.90 18.72
C ASP A 189 -5.40 24.12 20.22
N GLU A 190 -5.51 25.39 20.63
CA GLU A 190 -5.75 25.72 22.04
C GLU A 190 -7.17 25.38 22.51
N GLU A 191 -8.14 25.29 21.61
CA GLU A 191 -9.54 24.97 21.93
C GLU A 191 -9.67 23.48 22.24
N ASP A 192 -9.10 22.62 21.39
CA ASP A 192 -9.06 21.17 21.58
C ASP A 192 -8.23 20.77 22.82
N LEU A 193 -7.07 21.41 23.03
CA LEU A 193 -6.29 21.16 24.24
C LEU A 193 -7.09 21.51 25.51
N LYS A 194 -7.88 22.58 25.46
CA LYS A 194 -8.72 23.01 26.58
C LYS A 194 -9.92 22.10 26.79
N SER A 195 -10.58 21.64 25.71
CA SER A 195 -11.73 20.72 25.78
C SER A 195 -11.33 19.37 26.38
N LEU A 196 -10.14 18.86 26.03
CA LEU A 196 -9.54 17.66 26.63
C LEU A 196 -8.94 17.89 28.03
N GLY A 197 -8.83 19.15 28.48
CA GLY A 197 -8.22 19.48 29.77
C GLY A 197 -6.73 19.12 29.85
N VAL A 198 -6.00 19.16 28.73
CA VAL A 198 -4.57 18.90 28.64
C VAL A 198 -3.79 20.22 28.49
N ARG A 199 -2.55 20.25 28.99
CA ARG A 199 -1.74 21.49 28.99
C ARG A 199 -0.99 21.73 27.70
N SER A 200 -0.64 20.65 27.00
CA SER A 200 0.18 20.69 25.78
C SER A 200 0.02 19.40 24.97
N ALA A 201 0.27 19.50 23.66
CA ALA A 201 0.44 18.36 22.77
C ALA A 201 1.75 17.58 23.04
N ILE A 202 1.89 16.41 22.40
CA ILE A 202 3.06 15.51 22.50
C ILE A 202 4.06 15.84 21.38
N VAL A 203 4.83 16.92 21.58
CA VAL A 203 5.69 17.48 20.51
C VAL A 203 7.17 17.10 20.60
N SER A 204 7.58 16.27 21.56
CA SER A 204 8.98 15.89 21.80
C SER A 204 9.17 14.38 21.90
N GLU A 205 10.33 13.88 21.49
CA GLU A 205 10.73 12.47 21.58
C GLU A 205 10.61 11.91 23.01
N ASP A 206 11.08 12.65 24.02
CA ASP A 206 10.98 12.24 25.44
C ASP A 206 9.52 12.07 25.90
N ALA A 207 8.64 13.01 25.53
CA ALA A 207 7.22 12.90 25.84
C ALA A 207 6.56 11.72 25.11
N ALA A 208 6.92 11.46 23.85
CA ALA A 208 6.39 10.35 23.07
C ALA A 208 6.82 9.00 23.65
N GLN A 209 8.10 8.85 23.99
CA GLN A 209 8.64 7.68 24.67
C GLN A 209 7.91 7.41 25.99
N LYS A 210 7.70 8.44 26.81
CA LYS A 210 6.98 8.34 28.08
C LYS A 210 5.50 8.00 27.89
N MET A 211 4.87 8.47 26.82
CA MET A 211 3.49 8.13 26.51
C MET A 211 3.33 6.68 26.06
N MET A 212 4.23 6.20 25.20
CA MET A 212 4.29 4.79 24.81
C MET A 212 4.50 3.89 26.04
N ARG A 213 5.36 4.30 26.98
CA ARG A 213 5.53 3.60 28.26
C ARG A 213 4.23 3.52 29.05
N ASN A 214 3.42 4.58 29.07
CA ASN A 214 2.11 4.55 29.74
C ASN A 214 1.23 3.44 29.15
N LEU A 215 1.16 3.31 27.82
CA LEU A 215 0.38 2.26 27.15
C LEU A 215 0.81 0.87 27.59
N GLY A 216 2.12 0.59 27.62
CA GLY A 216 2.64 -0.70 28.08
C GLY A 216 2.32 -1.00 29.56
N ILE A 217 2.33 0.01 30.44
CA ILE A 217 2.00 -0.17 31.86
C ILE A 217 0.52 -0.51 32.06
N ILE A 218 -0.39 0.14 31.32
CA ILE A 218 -1.83 -0.05 31.50
C ILE A 218 -2.38 -1.25 30.73
N SER A 219 -1.64 -1.75 29.74
CA SER A 219 -2.15 -2.78 28.84
C SER A 219 -2.35 -4.11 29.60
N PRO A 220 -3.56 -4.70 29.57
CA PRO A 220 -3.84 -5.99 30.19
C PRO A 220 -3.20 -7.17 29.45
N ARG A 221 -2.82 -6.97 28.19
CA ARG A 221 -2.18 -7.98 27.32
C ARG A 221 -0.90 -7.39 26.72
N PRO A 222 0.09 -8.20 26.32
CA PRO A 222 1.28 -7.68 25.65
C PRO A 222 0.93 -6.83 24.43
N ILE A 223 1.64 -5.73 24.23
CA ILE A 223 1.60 -4.97 22.98
C ILE A 223 2.77 -5.46 22.12
N VAL A 224 2.47 -6.03 20.96
CA VAL A 224 3.44 -6.51 19.98
C VAL A 224 3.70 -5.41 18.96
N LEU A 225 4.93 -4.89 18.93
CA LEU A 225 5.40 -3.87 17.98
C LEU A 225 6.10 -4.56 16.82
N CYS A 226 5.47 -4.57 15.64
CA CYS A 226 6.03 -5.16 14.43
C CYS A 226 6.70 -4.08 13.58
N PHE A 227 8.02 -3.92 13.72
CA PHE A 227 8.81 -3.09 12.83
C PHE A 227 9.08 -3.87 11.54
N ASP A 228 8.46 -3.47 10.44
CA ASP A 228 8.58 -4.16 9.16
C ASP A 228 9.18 -3.27 8.06
N GLN A 229 9.60 -3.88 6.96
CA GLN A 229 10.15 -3.19 5.79
C GLN A 229 11.35 -2.27 6.10
N LEU A 230 12.21 -2.67 7.05
CA LEU A 230 13.33 -1.86 7.54
C LEU A 230 14.40 -1.52 6.47
N ASP A 231 14.33 -2.12 5.29
CA ASP A 231 15.14 -1.73 4.12
C ASP A 231 14.84 -0.30 3.62
N ASN A 232 13.73 0.31 4.06
CA ASN A 232 13.26 1.63 3.66
C ASN A 232 13.59 2.76 4.64
N ILE A 233 14.32 2.49 5.71
CA ILE A 233 14.68 3.50 6.71
C ILE A 233 15.79 4.44 6.21
N PRO A 234 16.06 5.57 6.89
CA PRO A 234 17.09 6.51 6.50
C PRO A 234 18.48 5.85 6.49
N ARG A 235 19.34 6.32 5.60
CA ARG A 235 20.76 5.94 5.58
C ARG A 235 21.59 6.87 6.45
N LEU A 236 22.66 6.33 7.02
CA LEU A 236 23.67 7.13 7.70
C LEU A 236 24.29 8.13 6.73
N ARG A 237 24.53 9.36 7.20
CA ARG A 237 25.04 10.46 6.36
C ARG A 237 26.33 10.04 5.65
N ASN A 238 26.37 10.23 4.33
CA ASN A 238 27.51 9.91 3.46
C ASN A 238 27.91 8.42 3.46
N SER A 239 26.97 7.50 3.68
CA SER A 239 27.24 6.06 3.59
C SER A 239 26.08 5.29 2.97
N ASP A 240 26.37 4.08 2.50
CA ASP A 240 25.35 3.16 2.00
C ASP A 240 24.65 2.34 3.11
N PHE A 241 25.08 2.52 4.37
CA PHE A 241 24.52 1.81 5.51
C PHE A 241 23.22 2.45 5.99
N LEU A 242 22.29 1.60 6.42
CA LEU A 242 21.05 2.03 7.04
C LEU A 242 21.32 2.50 8.47
N ASP A 243 20.59 3.51 8.93
CA ASP A 243 20.64 3.99 10.31
C ASP A 243 19.82 3.08 11.25
N ILE A 244 20.16 1.79 11.26
CA ILE A 244 19.53 0.77 12.10
C ILE A 244 19.82 1.03 13.59
N GLN A 245 20.89 1.76 13.91
CA GLN A 245 21.24 2.09 15.29
C GLN A 245 20.13 2.88 16.00
N ALA A 246 19.41 3.76 15.28
CA ALA A 246 18.28 4.50 15.83
C ALA A 246 17.19 3.55 16.40
N LEU A 247 16.84 2.50 15.67
CA LEU A 247 15.91 1.46 16.12
C LEU A 247 16.44 0.69 17.34
N PHE A 248 17.72 0.38 17.34
CA PHE A 248 18.31 -0.35 18.47
C PHE A 248 18.44 0.51 19.73
N ASN A 249 18.57 1.84 19.60
CA ASN A 249 18.42 2.77 20.72
C ASN A 249 16.99 2.74 21.29
N VAL A 250 15.98 2.66 20.42
CA VAL A 250 14.58 2.46 20.80
C VAL A 250 14.40 1.14 21.54
N ASN A 251 14.89 0.04 20.95
CA ASN A 251 14.87 -1.30 21.56
C ASN A 251 15.49 -1.29 22.96
N SER A 252 16.66 -0.68 23.07
CA SER A 252 17.39 -0.51 24.30
C SER A 252 16.61 0.23 25.39
N SER A 253 15.82 1.22 24.99
CA SER A 253 14.96 1.95 25.91
C SER A 253 13.70 1.18 26.29
N LEU A 254 13.13 0.39 25.36
CA LEU A 254 12.02 -0.53 25.65
C LEU A 254 12.42 -1.50 26.77
N HIS A 255 13.60 -2.11 26.65
CA HIS A 255 14.14 -3.03 27.65
C HIS A 255 14.34 -2.41 29.03
N ASN A 256 14.69 -1.13 29.10
CA ASN A 256 14.96 -0.44 30.35
C ASN A 256 13.70 0.11 31.03
N TYR A 257 12.73 0.60 30.26
CA TYR A 257 11.68 1.48 30.78
C TYR A 257 10.25 1.00 30.50
N SER A 258 10.04 0.17 29.47
CA SER A 258 8.72 -0.33 29.11
C SER A 258 8.38 -1.61 29.86
N ARG A 259 7.08 -1.94 29.87
CA ARG A 259 6.55 -3.19 30.42
C ARG A 259 5.53 -3.75 29.46
N ASN A 260 5.39 -5.07 29.47
CA ASN A 260 4.37 -5.79 28.71
C ASN A 260 4.41 -5.46 27.20
N VAL A 261 5.61 -5.31 26.63
CA VAL A 261 5.84 -4.98 25.23
C VAL A 261 6.74 -6.05 24.60
N MET A 262 6.40 -6.50 23.41
CA MET A 262 7.25 -7.37 22.60
C MET A 262 7.57 -6.67 21.29
N ALA A 263 8.85 -6.47 20.98
CA ALA A 263 9.25 -5.94 19.67
C ALA A 263 9.58 -7.10 18.72
N ILE A 264 9.04 -7.07 17.51
CA ILE A 264 9.42 -7.93 16.40
C ILE A 264 10.07 -7.04 15.36
N VAL A 265 11.35 -7.27 15.10
CA VAL A 265 12.16 -6.53 14.14
C VAL A 265 12.27 -7.40 12.88
N SER A 266 11.46 -7.10 11.86
CA SER A 266 11.44 -7.82 10.59
C SER A 266 12.39 -7.16 9.58
N ILE A 267 13.34 -7.95 9.07
CA ILE A 267 14.36 -7.45 8.13
C ILE A 267 14.79 -8.52 7.12
N ILE A 268 15.21 -8.08 5.93
CA ILE A 268 15.87 -8.96 4.97
C ILE A 268 17.21 -9.47 5.54
N MET A 269 17.46 -10.77 5.45
CA MET A 269 18.65 -11.41 6.04
C MET A 269 19.95 -10.77 5.56
N ASP A 270 20.09 -10.52 4.25
CA ASP A 270 21.29 -9.88 3.69
C ASP A 270 21.48 -8.45 4.21
N THR A 271 20.38 -7.70 4.34
CA THR A 271 20.41 -6.35 4.89
C THR A 271 20.86 -6.38 6.35
N TRP A 272 20.37 -7.33 7.15
CA TRP A 272 20.84 -7.51 8.51
C TRP A 272 22.33 -7.82 8.57
N LYS A 273 22.81 -8.80 7.81
CA LYS A 273 24.23 -9.19 7.76
C LYS A 273 25.16 -8.04 7.38
N ARG A 274 24.73 -7.15 6.48
CA ARG A 274 25.52 -5.98 6.07
C ARG A 274 25.60 -4.90 7.15
N ASN A 275 24.52 -4.70 7.92
CA ASN A 275 24.40 -3.59 8.86
C ASN A 275 24.69 -3.99 10.32
N ILE A 276 24.75 -5.27 10.66
CA ILE A 276 24.95 -5.76 12.04
C ILE A 276 26.22 -5.23 12.72
N ASN A 277 27.26 -4.92 11.95
CA ASN A 277 28.52 -4.40 12.48
C ASN A 277 28.45 -2.91 12.83
N VAL A 278 27.45 -2.19 12.31
CA VAL A 278 27.18 -0.78 12.63
C VAL A 278 26.44 -0.67 13.96
N VAL A 279 25.71 -1.72 14.36
CA VAL A 279 24.96 -1.75 15.62
C VAL A 279 25.90 -2.01 16.80
N GLN A 280 25.77 -1.18 17.85
CA GLN A 280 26.57 -1.32 19.06
C GLN A 280 26.36 -2.69 19.73
N ALA A 281 27.43 -3.28 20.26
CA ALA A 281 27.39 -4.61 20.88
C ALA A 281 26.39 -4.70 22.05
N ALA A 282 26.26 -3.64 22.84
CA ALA A 282 25.33 -3.59 23.97
C ALA A 282 23.87 -3.67 23.53
N ASP A 283 23.51 -3.07 22.40
CA ASP A 283 22.15 -3.11 21.89
C ASP A 283 21.84 -4.43 21.17
N ARG A 284 22.85 -5.02 20.49
CA ARG A 284 22.72 -6.38 19.91
C ARG A 284 22.45 -7.43 20.98
N ALA A 285 23.04 -7.29 22.17
CA ALA A 285 22.79 -8.18 23.29
C ALA A 285 21.35 -8.11 23.85
N ARG A 286 20.53 -7.15 23.40
CA ARG A 286 19.11 -7.00 23.74
C ARG A 286 18.16 -7.59 22.71
N ILE A 287 18.69 -8.39 21.79
CA ILE A 287 17.89 -9.30 20.97
C ILE A 287 17.76 -10.59 21.77
N ASP A 288 16.55 -10.94 22.18
CA ASP A 288 16.30 -12.14 23.00
C ASP A 288 16.35 -13.41 22.17
N GLU A 289 15.85 -13.36 20.94
CA GLU A 289 15.80 -14.51 20.04
C GLU A 289 15.91 -14.05 18.58
N GLU A 290 16.67 -14.80 17.79
CA GLU A 290 16.69 -14.68 16.32
C GLU A 290 15.86 -15.80 15.70
N VAL A 291 14.79 -15.44 15.01
CA VAL A 291 13.92 -16.35 14.27
C VAL A 291 14.15 -16.15 12.78
N CYS A 292 14.69 -17.16 12.13
CA CYS A 292 14.91 -17.16 10.69
C CYS A 292 13.80 -17.91 9.97
N LEU A 293 13.06 -17.22 9.10
CA LEU A 293 12.13 -17.87 8.18
C LEU A 293 12.90 -18.62 7.09
N LYS A 294 12.45 -19.83 6.78
CA LYS A 294 13.13 -20.73 5.83
C LYS A 294 12.44 -20.72 4.47
N LEU A 295 13.10 -21.28 3.47
CA LEU A 295 12.45 -21.66 2.22
C LEU A 295 11.40 -22.75 2.48
N ILE A 296 10.35 -22.78 1.68
CA ILE A 296 9.30 -23.80 1.76
C ILE A 296 9.66 -25.00 0.90
N SER A 297 9.20 -26.18 1.32
CA SER A 297 9.29 -27.44 0.56
C SER A 297 8.29 -27.47 -0.60
N LEU A 298 8.44 -28.44 -1.51
CA LEU A 298 7.46 -28.65 -2.59
C LEU A 298 6.07 -29.05 -2.05
N ASP A 299 6.00 -29.80 -0.96
CA ASP A 299 4.70 -30.16 -0.34
C ASP A 299 3.97 -28.90 0.16
N GLN A 300 4.71 -28.00 0.83
CA GLN A 300 4.17 -26.71 1.27
C GLN A 300 3.83 -25.79 0.08
N ALA A 301 4.57 -25.86 -1.02
CA ALA A 301 4.27 -25.12 -2.24
C ALA A 301 2.98 -25.63 -2.90
N GLU A 302 2.77 -26.95 -2.91
CA GLU A 302 1.54 -27.60 -3.38
C GLU A 302 0.34 -27.20 -2.52
N GLU A 303 0.48 -27.24 -1.19
CA GLU A 303 -0.55 -26.73 -0.27
C GLU A 303 -0.87 -25.25 -0.51
N LEU A 304 0.15 -24.42 -0.79
CA LEU A 304 -0.04 -23.02 -1.14
C LEU A 304 -0.82 -22.83 -2.43
N CYS A 305 -0.48 -23.57 -3.49
CA CYS A 305 -1.25 -23.53 -4.75
C CYS A 305 -2.69 -24.02 -4.54
N ALA A 306 -2.86 -25.13 -3.81
CA ALA A 306 -4.16 -25.70 -3.53
C ALA A 306 -5.03 -24.70 -2.77
N SER A 307 -4.46 -23.99 -1.79
CA SER A 307 -5.19 -22.97 -1.04
C SER A 307 -5.75 -21.85 -1.93
N ARG A 308 -5.06 -21.49 -3.03
CA ARG A 308 -5.52 -20.48 -3.99
C ARG A 308 -6.56 -21.01 -4.97
N LEU A 309 -6.42 -22.25 -5.42
CA LEU A 309 -7.32 -22.87 -6.39
C LEU A 309 -8.62 -23.39 -5.76
N TYR A 310 -8.61 -23.65 -4.45
CA TYR A 310 -9.74 -24.21 -3.71
C TYR A 310 -11.09 -23.51 -3.95
N PRO A 311 -11.21 -22.17 -3.98
CA PRO A 311 -12.48 -21.49 -4.27
C PRO A 311 -13.03 -21.79 -5.67
N LEU A 312 -12.15 -22.02 -6.66
CA LEU A 312 -12.55 -22.40 -8.01
C LEU A 312 -12.96 -23.88 -8.06
N HIS A 313 -12.19 -24.74 -7.38
CA HIS A 313 -12.48 -26.18 -7.30
C HIS A 313 -13.84 -26.45 -6.64
N GLN A 314 -14.23 -25.71 -5.61
CA GLN A 314 -15.54 -25.85 -4.98
C GLN A 314 -16.72 -25.63 -5.94
N GLN A 315 -16.53 -24.83 -7.00
CA GLN A 315 -17.58 -24.52 -7.98
C GLN A 315 -17.67 -25.57 -9.09
N ALA A 316 -16.62 -26.37 -9.29
CA ALA A 316 -16.49 -27.31 -10.39
C ALA A 316 -17.27 -28.62 -10.16
N ASN A 317 -17.88 -29.13 -11.23
CA ASN A 317 -18.46 -30.46 -11.25
C ASN A 317 -18.20 -31.14 -12.62
N PRO A 318 -17.44 -32.26 -12.67
CA PRO A 318 -16.91 -33.02 -11.53
C PRO A 318 -15.83 -32.27 -10.77
N GLN A 319 -15.64 -32.63 -9.50
CA GLN A 319 -14.54 -32.13 -8.68
C GLN A 319 -13.20 -32.56 -9.30
N PRO A 320 -12.20 -31.67 -9.36
CA PRO A 320 -10.89 -32.00 -9.92
C PRO A 320 -10.25 -33.17 -9.17
N SER A 321 -9.50 -33.99 -9.91
CA SER A 321 -8.82 -35.16 -9.34
C SER A 321 -7.60 -34.81 -8.49
N SER A 322 -7.05 -33.59 -8.66
CA SER A 322 -5.88 -33.06 -7.97
C SER A 322 -6.22 -31.75 -7.25
N PRO A 323 -5.73 -31.53 -6.02
CA PRO A 323 -5.91 -30.26 -5.28
C PRO A 323 -5.27 -29.04 -5.94
N ILE A 324 -4.38 -29.24 -6.90
CA ILE A 324 -3.69 -28.16 -7.63
C ILE A 324 -4.07 -28.09 -9.11
N ASP A 325 -5.05 -28.88 -9.56
CA ASP A 325 -5.51 -28.86 -10.95
C ASP A 325 -5.88 -27.43 -11.41
N PRO A 326 -5.49 -26.99 -12.62
CA PRO A 326 -4.85 -27.71 -13.72
C PRO A 326 -3.31 -27.81 -13.61
N LEU A 327 -2.73 -27.33 -12.51
CA LEU A 327 -1.30 -27.45 -12.25
C LEU A 327 -0.94 -28.87 -11.81
N THR A 328 0.33 -29.25 -11.98
CA THR A 328 0.82 -30.59 -11.61
C THR A 328 2.04 -30.51 -10.70
N ARG A 329 2.23 -31.56 -9.89
CA ARG A 329 3.42 -31.69 -9.04
C ARG A 329 4.71 -31.82 -9.85
N GLU A 330 4.64 -32.48 -11.00
CA GLU A 330 5.75 -32.61 -11.95
C GLU A 330 6.25 -31.24 -12.41
N TRP A 331 5.35 -30.28 -12.56
CA TRP A 331 5.71 -28.91 -12.90
C TRP A 331 6.51 -28.22 -11.77
N LEU A 332 6.07 -28.37 -10.51
CA LEU A 332 6.80 -27.87 -9.35
C LEU A 332 8.21 -28.49 -9.24
N GLU A 333 8.32 -29.79 -9.46
CA GLU A 333 9.59 -30.53 -9.44
C GLU A 333 10.53 -30.09 -10.57
N ALA A 334 10.00 -29.88 -11.78
CA ALA A 334 10.77 -29.40 -12.91
C ALA A 334 11.28 -27.96 -12.71
N LYS A 335 10.45 -27.07 -12.15
CA LYS A 335 10.81 -25.67 -11.89
C LYS A 335 11.80 -25.53 -10.73
N TYR A 336 11.61 -26.32 -9.68
CA TYR A 336 12.40 -26.25 -8.45
C TYR A 336 13.12 -27.59 -8.19
N PRO A 337 14.15 -27.93 -8.98
CA PRO A 337 14.84 -29.23 -8.89
C PRO A 337 15.57 -29.46 -7.56
N ARG A 338 15.76 -28.40 -6.76
CA ARG A 338 16.32 -28.48 -5.41
C ARG A 338 15.30 -28.83 -4.33
N GLY A 339 14.02 -28.94 -4.68
CA GLY A 339 12.92 -29.28 -3.77
C GLY A 339 12.53 -28.17 -2.77
N ILE A 340 13.08 -26.95 -2.93
CA ILE A 340 12.85 -25.81 -2.05
C ILE A 340 12.64 -24.53 -2.85
N THR A 341 11.80 -23.63 -2.35
CA THR A 341 11.44 -22.39 -3.04
C THR A 341 10.92 -21.32 -2.06
N THR A 342 10.59 -20.13 -2.55
CA THR A 342 9.90 -19.10 -1.76
C THR A 342 8.40 -19.11 -2.06
N PRO A 343 7.53 -18.81 -1.07
CA PRO A 343 6.10 -18.61 -1.33
C PRO A 343 5.83 -17.62 -2.47
N ARG A 344 6.57 -16.51 -2.54
CA ARG A 344 6.39 -15.52 -3.61
C ARG A 344 6.68 -16.11 -4.99
N SER A 345 7.77 -16.86 -5.13
CA SER A 345 8.12 -17.49 -6.41
C SER A 345 7.04 -18.48 -6.86
N VAL A 346 6.46 -19.24 -5.92
CA VAL A 346 5.37 -20.18 -6.22
C VAL A 346 4.11 -19.45 -6.66
N LEU A 347 3.72 -18.38 -5.98
CA LEU A 347 2.53 -17.61 -6.35
C LEU A 347 2.68 -16.92 -7.71
N ALA A 348 3.81 -16.26 -7.97
CA ALA A 348 4.08 -15.61 -9.25
C ALA A 348 4.06 -16.62 -10.41
N GLU A 349 4.59 -17.80 -10.18
CA GLU A 349 4.62 -18.82 -11.21
C GLU A 349 3.26 -19.53 -11.38
N GLY A 350 2.50 -19.72 -10.29
CA GLY A 350 1.11 -20.17 -10.34
C GLY A 350 0.23 -19.21 -11.15
N ARG A 351 0.41 -17.90 -10.96
CA ARG A 351 -0.25 -16.86 -11.78
C ARG A 351 0.03 -17.08 -13.26
N LYS A 352 1.30 -17.12 -13.64
CA LYS A 352 1.72 -17.31 -15.03
C LYS A 352 1.14 -18.57 -15.67
N LEU A 353 1.14 -19.70 -14.95
CA LEU A 353 0.63 -20.96 -15.50
C LEU A 353 -0.88 -20.96 -15.71
N ILE A 354 -1.63 -20.35 -14.79
CA ILE A 354 -3.07 -20.20 -14.94
C ILE A 354 -3.40 -19.28 -16.12
N GLU A 355 -2.64 -18.20 -16.34
CA GLU A 355 -2.77 -17.36 -17.53
C GLU A 355 -2.48 -18.16 -18.81
N GLU A 356 -1.35 -18.86 -18.90
CA GLU A 356 -1.00 -19.70 -20.06
C GLU A 356 -2.06 -20.79 -20.33
N TYR A 357 -2.63 -21.36 -19.27
CA TYR A 357 -3.70 -22.35 -19.39
C TYR A 357 -5.01 -21.71 -19.89
N LYS A 358 -5.36 -20.54 -19.37
CA LYS A 358 -6.52 -19.75 -19.80
C LYS A 358 -6.40 -19.35 -21.26
N GLU A 359 -5.23 -18.91 -21.72
CA GLU A 359 -4.96 -18.61 -23.13
C GLU A 359 -5.19 -19.82 -24.03
N LYS A 360 -4.67 -21.00 -23.66
CA LYS A 360 -4.91 -22.25 -24.41
C LYS A 360 -6.39 -22.60 -24.50
N LEU A 361 -7.12 -22.51 -23.39
CA LEU A 361 -8.58 -22.75 -23.38
C LEU A 361 -9.34 -21.75 -24.27
N ILE A 362 -8.87 -20.51 -24.37
CA ILE A 362 -9.43 -19.50 -25.27
C ILE A 362 -9.13 -19.84 -26.72
N GLU A 363 -7.90 -20.25 -27.05
CA GLU A 363 -7.52 -20.69 -28.40
C GLU A 363 -8.32 -21.91 -28.87
N GLU A 364 -8.38 -22.98 -28.07
CA GLU A 364 -9.16 -24.18 -28.36
C GLU A 364 -10.64 -23.86 -28.58
N TYR A 365 -11.17 -22.93 -27.79
CA TYR A 365 -12.53 -22.48 -27.95
C TYR A 365 -12.74 -21.67 -29.24
N LYS A 366 -11.83 -20.76 -29.58
CA LYS A 366 -11.85 -20.00 -30.85
C LYS A 366 -11.80 -20.95 -32.05
N GLU A 367 -10.97 -22.00 -31.99
CA GLU A 367 -10.90 -23.04 -33.03
C GLU A 367 -12.22 -23.82 -33.14
N SER A 368 -12.83 -24.19 -32.02
CA SER A 368 -14.13 -24.89 -32.03
C SER A 368 -15.26 -24.06 -32.64
N LEU A 369 -15.25 -22.73 -32.42
CA LEU A 369 -16.20 -21.78 -33.02
C LEU A 369 -15.95 -21.57 -34.52
N ALA A 370 -14.68 -21.58 -34.96
CA ALA A 370 -14.32 -21.48 -36.37
C ALA A 370 -14.76 -22.71 -37.17
N ILE A 371 -14.74 -23.90 -36.57
CA ILE A 371 -15.20 -25.16 -37.18
C ILE A 371 -16.74 -25.22 -37.24
N ALA A 372 -17.46 -24.57 -36.33
CA ALA A 372 -18.92 -24.56 -36.26
C ALA A 372 -19.61 -23.59 -37.26
N SER A 373 -18.86 -22.82 -38.04
CA SER A 373 -19.41 -21.94 -39.08
C SER A 373 -19.63 -22.73 -40.39
N PRO A 374 -20.87 -22.91 -40.88
CA PRO A 374 -21.11 -23.67 -42.11
C PRO A 374 -20.52 -22.92 -43.31
N LYS A 375 -19.58 -23.56 -44.01
CA LYS A 375 -19.16 -23.12 -45.35
C LYS A 375 -20.39 -23.15 -46.26
N VAL A 376 -20.95 -21.97 -46.56
CA VAL A 376 -21.89 -21.80 -47.66
C VAL A 376 -21.13 -22.04 -48.96
N THR A 377 -21.33 -23.23 -49.53
CA THR A 377 -20.83 -23.58 -50.85
C THR A 377 -21.57 -22.74 -51.90
N GLN A 378 -20.89 -21.75 -52.48
CA GLN A 378 -21.34 -21.15 -53.74
C GLN A 378 -20.66 -21.89 -54.92
N PRO A 379 -21.42 -22.23 -55.98
CA PRO A 379 -20.91 -22.97 -57.12
C PRO A 379 -20.07 -22.04 -58.00
N THR A 380 -18.78 -22.32 -58.15
CA THR A 380 -17.90 -21.60 -59.08
C THR A 380 -17.87 -22.31 -60.44
N LEU A 381 -18.31 -21.58 -61.46
CA LEU A 381 -18.21 -21.93 -62.87
C LEU A 381 -16.75 -22.12 -63.30
N ARG A 382 -16.56 -23.15 -64.15
CA ARG A 382 -15.31 -23.54 -64.81
C ARG A 382 -14.71 -22.43 -65.68
N SER A 383 -13.39 -22.32 -65.66
CA SER A 383 -12.55 -22.21 -66.86
C SER A 383 -11.08 -22.54 -66.54
N PRO A 384 -10.28 -22.97 -67.53
CA PRO A 384 -9.29 -24.03 -67.35
C PRO A 384 -7.85 -23.56 -67.08
N LYS A 385 -7.08 -24.48 -66.50
CA LYS A 385 -5.61 -24.49 -66.34
C LYS A 385 -4.86 -24.23 -67.66
N PRO A 386 -3.56 -23.94 -67.53
CA PRO A 386 -2.60 -24.88 -68.10
C PRO A 386 -1.62 -25.43 -67.05
N ALA A 387 -1.28 -26.69 -67.27
CA ALA A 387 -0.33 -27.50 -66.50
C ALA A 387 1.05 -27.43 -67.14
N VAL A 388 2.12 -27.53 -66.34
CA VAL A 388 3.37 -28.27 -66.66
C VAL A 388 4.05 -28.68 -65.33
N GLU A 389 4.16 -30.00 -65.12
CA GLU A 389 5.25 -30.86 -64.58
C GLU A 389 6.09 -30.44 -63.36
N GLN A 390 6.71 -31.33 -62.57
CA GLN A 390 6.51 -32.71 -62.09
C GLN A 390 7.69 -32.96 -61.13
N ASP A 391 7.46 -33.77 -60.09
CA ASP A 391 8.42 -34.59 -59.35
C ASP A 391 9.61 -33.96 -58.58
N PHE A 392 9.59 -34.13 -57.25
CA PHE A 392 10.55 -35.02 -56.56
C PHE A 392 10.11 -35.30 -55.11
N GLN A 393 9.98 -36.59 -54.78
CA GLN A 393 9.90 -37.09 -53.41
C GLN A 393 11.32 -37.25 -52.84
N ALA A 394 11.53 -36.92 -51.56
CA ALA A 394 12.11 -37.82 -50.55
C ALA A 394 12.62 -37.05 -49.30
N THR A 395 11.97 -37.34 -48.16
CA THR A 395 12.56 -37.55 -46.82
C THR A 395 13.77 -36.72 -46.38
N THR A 396 13.56 -35.83 -45.40
CA THR A 396 14.34 -35.87 -44.14
C THR A 396 13.64 -35.11 -43.01
N SER A 397 13.44 -35.82 -41.92
CA SER A 397 12.99 -35.38 -40.61
C SER A 397 13.91 -34.30 -40.02
N LEU A 398 13.38 -33.09 -39.81
CA LEU A 398 13.90 -32.11 -38.85
C LEU A 398 12.71 -31.41 -38.21
N ARG A 399 12.38 -31.84 -36.99
CA ARG A 399 11.40 -31.23 -36.10
C ARG A 399 11.90 -29.82 -35.77
N ARG A 400 11.51 -28.82 -36.58
CA ARG A 400 11.74 -27.41 -36.28
C ARG A 400 10.91 -27.07 -35.04
N GLN A 401 11.58 -26.99 -33.89
CA GLN A 401 11.09 -26.20 -32.77
C GLN A 401 10.78 -24.81 -33.31
N ARG A 402 9.50 -24.43 -33.34
CA ARG A 402 9.09 -23.04 -33.52
C ARG A 402 9.56 -22.29 -32.28
N THR A 403 10.72 -21.67 -32.36
CA THR A 403 11.07 -20.56 -31.48
C THR A 403 10.10 -19.43 -31.80
N VAL A 404 9.09 -19.24 -30.94
CA VAL A 404 8.29 -18.02 -30.90
C VAL A 404 9.26 -16.88 -30.63
N LYS A 405 9.38 -15.93 -31.57
CA LYS A 405 10.08 -14.68 -31.29
C LYS A 405 9.19 -13.90 -30.31
N PRO A 406 9.70 -13.41 -29.17
CA PRO A 406 8.92 -12.55 -28.30
C PRO A 406 8.57 -11.27 -29.08
N ASP A 407 7.28 -10.93 -29.13
CA ASP A 407 6.79 -9.71 -29.73
C ASP A 407 7.00 -8.57 -28.72
N PHE A 408 8.14 -7.89 -28.85
CA PHE A 408 8.63 -6.93 -27.86
C PHE A 408 7.66 -5.76 -27.60
N GLN A 409 6.79 -5.44 -28.57
CA GLN A 409 5.76 -4.40 -28.41
C GLN A 409 4.58 -4.88 -27.56
N ALA A 410 4.14 -6.13 -27.73
CA ALA A 410 3.06 -6.71 -26.94
C ALA A 410 3.48 -6.88 -25.48
N ASP A 411 4.71 -7.34 -25.23
CA ASP A 411 5.26 -7.49 -23.87
C ASP A 411 5.36 -6.16 -23.12
N PHE A 412 5.73 -5.07 -23.82
CA PHE A 412 5.81 -3.73 -23.22
C PHE A 412 4.44 -3.12 -22.91
N GLN A 413 3.46 -3.29 -23.80
CA GLN A 413 2.09 -2.81 -23.54
C GLN A 413 1.44 -3.55 -22.38
N ARG A 414 1.66 -4.86 -22.29
CA ARG A 414 1.19 -5.67 -21.16
C ARG A 414 1.82 -5.22 -19.84
N GLU A 415 3.12 -4.96 -19.82
CA GLU A 415 3.81 -4.45 -18.63
C GLU A 415 3.31 -3.07 -18.19
N GLN A 416 2.96 -2.18 -19.13
CA GLN A 416 2.34 -0.90 -18.82
C GLN A 416 0.92 -1.06 -18.25
N ALA A 417 0.11 -1.94 -18.82
CA ALA A 417 -1.24 -2.22 -18.32
C ALA A 417 -1.20 -2.84 -16.91
N ASP A 418 -0.37 -3.85 -16.68
CA ASP A 418 -0.19 -4.47 -15.36
C ASP A 418 0.28 -3.44 -14.32
N PHE A 419 1.19 -2.54 -14.71
CA PHE A 419 1.63 -1.45 -13.84
C PHE A 419 0.51 -0.46 -13.51
N GLN A 420 -0.31 -0.10 -14.50
CA GLN A 420 -1.45 0.78 -14.32
C GLN A 420 -2.46 0.15 -13.35
N CYS A 421 -2.78 -1.13 -13.48
CA CYS A 421 -3.65 -1.83 -12.54
C CYS A 421 -3.08 -1.84 -11.11
N GLU A 422 -1.79 -2.11 -10.92
CA GLU A 422 -1.16 -2.06 -9.58
C GLU A 422 -1.18 -0.62 -9.02
N TRP A 423 -0.98 0.39 -9.86
CA TRP A 423 -1.10 1.79 -9.47
C TRP A 423 -2.52 2.12 -9.01
N ASP A 424 -3.54 1.81 -9.81
CA ASP A 424 -4.93 2.15 -9.51
C ASP A 424 -5.42 1.43 -8.26
N HIS A 425 -5.05 0.15 -8.09
CA HIS A 425 -5.34 -0.60 -6.88
C HIS A 425 -4.73 0.07 -5.62
N GLU A 426 -3.44 0.41 -5.68
CA GLU A 426 -2.76 1.07 -4.55
C GLU A 426 -3.32 2.47 -4.29
N PHE A 427 -3.69 3.21 -5.34
CA PHE A 427 -4.29 4.54 -5.26
C PHE A 427 -5.66 4.50 -4.59
N GLN A 428 -6.53 3.57 -4.97
CA GLN A 428 -7.85 3.38 -4.38
C GLN A 428 -7.75 2.92 -2.93
N ASN A 429 -6.84 2.00 -2.62
CA ASN A 429 -6.56 1.60 -1.24
C ASN A 429 -6.16 2.82 -0.38
N ASN A 430 -5.33 3.71 -0.93
CA ASN A 430 -4.89 4.92 -0.25
C ASN A 430 -6.01 5.96 -0.11
N SER A 431 -6.87 6.13 -1.12
CA SER A 431 -7.97 7.09 -1.05
C SER A 431 -9.02 6.72 0.00
N GLN A 432 -9.25 5.42 0.22
CA GLN A 432 -10.11 4.92 1.29
C GLN A 432 -9.49 5.08 2.68
N LYS A 433 -8.18 4.86 2.82
CA LYS A 433 -7.47 4.91 4.11
C LYS A 433 -7.15 6.34 4.57
N ILE A 434 -6.72 7.19 3.64
CA ILE A 434 -6.21 8.54 3.93
C ILE A 434 -7.36 9.54 3.81
N THR A 435 -8.05 9.75 4.92
CA THR A 435 -9.19 10.68 4.99
C THR A 435 -8.79 12.12 5.36
N ARG A 436 -7.54 12.33 5.79
CA ARG A 436 -6.99 13.62 6.23
C ARG A 436 -5.52 13.75 5.85
N ILE A 437 -5.06 14.95 5.53
CA ILE A 437 -3.64 15.22 5.23
C ILE A 437 -2.75 14.91 6.46
N ARG A 438 -3.25 15.20 7.66
CA ARG A 438 -2.59 14.91 8.96
C ARG A 438 -2.46 13.42 9.29
N HIS A 439 -2.95 12.52 8.43
CA HIS A 439 -2.68 11.08 8.56
C HIS A 439 -1.16 10.83 8.62
N TYR A 440 -0.41 11.51 7.76
CA TYR A 440 1.06 11.52 7.80
C TYR A 440 1.58 12.73 8.56
N ASP A 441 2.73 12.55 9.22
CA ASP A 441 3.41 13.67 9.83
C ASP A 441 4.18 14.52 8.80
N GLY A 442 4.62 15.72 9.21
CA GLY A 442 5.35 16.63 8.31
C GLY A 442 6.62 16.00 7.68
N PRO A 443 7.49 15.33 8.46
CA PRO A 443 8.63 14.59 7.90
C PRO A 443 8.25 13.56 6.83
N GLU A 444 7.18 12.79 7.04
CA GLU A 444 6.69 11.82 6.06
C GLU A 444 6.18 12.50 4.78
N LEU A 445 5.34 13.54 4.90
CA LEU A 445 4.85 14.31 3.76
C LEU A 445 5.99 14.88 2.90
N ILE A 446 7.01 15.44 3.56
CA ILE A 446 8.22 15.92 2.89
C ILE A 446 8.96 14.78 2.19
N LYS A 447 9.08 13.61 2.84
CA LYS A 447 9.77 12.46 2.26
C LYS A 447 9.08 11.97 0.99
N MET A 448 7.75 11.89 1.00
CA MET A 448 6.96 11.48 -0.18
C MET A 448 7.17 12.47 -1.33
N LEU A 449 7.08 13.77 -1.04
CA LEU A 449 7.30 14.80 -2.05
C LEU A 449 8.72 14.73 -2.63
N GLN A 450 9.75 14.63 -1.78
CA GLN A 450 11.13 14.52 -2.22
C GLN A 450 11.36 13.33 -3.17
N LEU A 451 10.73 12.19 -2.90
CA LEU A 451 10.82 11.02 -3.76
C LEU A 451 10.17 11.29 -5.11
N ALA A 452 8.97 11.87 -5.14
CA ALA A 452 8.31 12.24 -6.38
C ALA A 452 9.17 13.23 -7.21
N LEU A 453 9.73 14.27 -6.57
CA LEU A 453 10.58 15.25 -7.24
C LEU A 453 11.83 14.62 -7.84
N LYS A 454 12.50 13.74 -7.07
CA LYS A 454 13.70 13.03 -7.54
C LYS A 454 13.38 12.20 -8.79
N THR A 455 12.23 11.52 -8.79
CA THR A 455 11.82 10.63 -9.89
C THR A 455 11.49 11.39 -11.16
N LEU A 456 10.86 12.56 -11.03
CA LEU A 456 10.60 13.50 -12.12
C LEU A 456 11.86 14.25 -12.59
N GLY A 457 13.05 13.91 -12.08
CA GLY A 457 14.32 14.42 -12.57
C GLY A 457 14.75 15.75 -11.96
N VAL A 458 14.13 16.21 -10.88
CA VAL A 458 14.60 17.37 -10.12
C VAL A 458 15.94 17.05 -9.48
N LYS A 459 16.98 17.80 -9.88
CA LYS A 459 18.36 17.59 -9.41
C LYS A 459 18.64 18.48 -8.18
N TYR A 460 19.58 18.04 -7.35
CA TYR A 460 20.11 18.81 -6.21
C TYR A 460 19.08 19.13 -5.10
N ILE A 461 18.40 18.11 -4.58
CA ILE A 461 17.57 18.24 -3.37
C ILE A 461 18.46 18.23 -2.13
N LYS A 462 18.48 19.33 -1.38
CA LYS A 462 19.18 19.47 -0.10
C LYS A 462 18.17 19.41 1.05
N PRO A 463 18.21 18.38 1.91
CA PRO A 463 17.28 18.29 3.03
C PRO A 463 17.56 19.37 4.08
N THR A 464 16.58 19.62 4.95
CA THR A 464 16.71 20.44 6.17
C THR A 464 17.02 21.93 5.96
N LEU A 465 16.19 22.62 5.19
CA LEU A 465 16.33 24.07 4.97
C LEU A 465 16.28 24.85 6.30
N LEU A 466 15.31 24.56 7.16
CA LEU A 466 15.11 25.21 8.46
C LEU A 466 15.96 24.56 9.57
N SER A 467 17.25 24.36 9.27
CA SER A 467 18.24 23.77 10.19
C SER A 467 18.25 24.49 11.56
N GLY A 468 18.18 23.71 12.65
CA GLY A 468 18.19 24.24 14.03
C GLY A 468 16.81 24.68 14.55
N SER A 469 15.73 24.33 13.84
CA SER A 469 14.35 24.45 14.32
C SER A 469 13.70 23.08 14.46
N LYS A 470 12.59 22.98 15.20
CA LYS A 470 11.76 21.76 15.26
C LYS A 470 11.07 21.39 13.94
N PHE A 471 11.26 22.21 12.90
CA PHE A 471 10.69 22.03 11.56
C PHE A 471 11.77 21.68 10.53
N ALA A 472 12.99 21.35 10.96
CA ALA A 472 14.09 21.03 10.06
C ALA A 472 13.68 19.92 9.06
N SER A 473 13.10 18.83 9.57
CA SER A 473 12.68 17.67 8.77
C SER A 473 11.38 17.90 8.00
N CYS A 474 10.70 19.01 8.29
CA CYS A 474 9.53 19.50 7.54
C CYS A 474 9.93 20.46 6.40
N SER A 475 11.21 20.49 6.00
CA SER A 475 11.71 21.44 5.02
C SER A 475 12.89 20.93 4.20
N PHE A 476 13.02 21.39 2.96
CA PHE A 476 14.17 21.16 2.11
C PHE A 476 14.33 22.27 1.07
N SER A 477 15.41 22.25 0.31
CA SER A 477 15.58 23.13 -0.84
C SER A 477 15.99 22.34 -2.08
N TYR A 478 15.64 22.82 -3.26
CA TYR A 478 16.01 22.21 -4.53
C TYR A 478 16.25 23.27 -5.62
N ILE A 479 16.81 22.85 -6.75
CA ILE A 479 16.97 23.69 -7.93
C ILE A 479 15.93 23.24 -8.95
N GLN A 480 15.09 24.17 -9.42
CA GLN A 480 14.08 23.87 -10.42
C GLN A 480 14.75 23.58 -11.78
N PRO A 481 14.23 22.64 -12.60
CA PRO A 481 14.89 22.28 -13.86
C PRO A 481 15.11 23.45 -14.84
N ASP A 482 14.17 24.39 -14.88
CA ASP A 482 14.18 25.54 -15.79
C ASP A 482 14.96 26.76 -15.23
N ASP A 483 15.18 26.80 -13.91
CA ASP A 483 15.65 27.98 -13.20
C ASP A 483 16.94 27.72 -12.41
N LYS A 484 17.94 28.60 -12.53
CA LYS A 484 19.24 28.46 -11.85
C LYS A 484 19.26 28.87 -10.37
N TYR A 485 18.10 29.04 -9.72
CA TYR A 485 18.02 29.48 -8.33
C TYR A 485 17.49 28.39 -7.39
N TRP A 486 17.83 28.52 -6.10
CA TRP A 486 17.38 27.63 -5.04
C TRP A 486 15.98 28.00 -4.58
N LEU A 487 15.08 27.03 -4.68
CA LEU A 487 13.75 27.10 -4.11
C LEU A 487 13.75 26.40 -2.76
N GLY A 488 13.25 27.08 -1.73
CA GLY A 488 13.01 26.51 -0.42
C GLY A 488 11.57 26.01 -0.32
N LEU A 489 11.36 24.87 0.33
CA LEU A 489 10.04 24.29 0.52
C LEU A 489 9.86 23.87 1.97
N VAL A 490 8.70 24.19 2.53
CA VAL A 490 8.31 23.87 3.90
C VAL A 490 6.88 23.32 3.90
N TRP A 491 6.66 22.16 4.50
CA TRP A 491 5.32 21.54 4.60
C TRP A 491 5.00 21.21 6.06
N VAL A 492 3.99 21.89 6.63
CA VAL A 492 3.54 21.67 8.02
C VAL A 492 2.02 21.83 8.14
N GLU A 493 1.36 20.78 8.62
CA GLU A 493 -0.11 20.73 8.79
C GLU A 493 -0.52 20.74 10.27
N ASN A 494 0.23 21.37 11.18
CA ASN A 494 -0.18 21.42 12.59
C ASN A 494 -1.21 22.56 12.81
N PRO A 495 -2.35 22.33 13.49
CA PRO A 495 -3.34 23.38 13.77
C PRO A 495 -2.88 24.37 14.86
N ASN A 496 -1.90 24.01 15.71
CA ASN A 496 -1.42 24.89 16.78
C ASN A 496 -0.81 26.23 16.28
N MET A 497 -1.45 27.35 16.63
CA MET A 497 -1.01 28.68 16.18
C MET A 497 0.30 29.19 16.81
N ARG A 498 0.72 28.66 17.97
CA ARG A 498 2.05 28.97 18.55
C ARG A 498 3.15 28.26 17.75
N SER A 499 2.88 27.04 17.32
CA SER A 499 3.75 26.33 16.40
C SER A 499 3.80 27.02 15.04
N PHE A 500 2.67 27.48 14.51
CA PHE A 500 2.65 28.27 13.28
C PHE A 500 3.48 29.57 13.40
N PHE A 501 3.37 30.30 14.52
CA PHE A 501 4.23 31.46 14.77
C PHE A 501 5.73 31.08 14.80
N SER A 502 6.07 29.96 15.42
CA SER A 502 7.45 29.46 15.47
C SER A 502 7.96 29.06 14.09
N LEU A 503 7.10 28.48 13.25
CA LEU A 503 7.37 28.12 11.86
C LEU A 503 7.66 29.38 11.03
N MET A 504 6.75 30.36 11.07
CA MET A 504 6.93 31.62 10.34
C MET A 504 8.18 32.37 10.77
N SER A 505 8.51 32.34 12.08
CA SER A 505 9.77 32.92 12.58
C SER A 505 11.01 32.18 12.07
N ALA A 506 10.92 30.87 11.84
CA ALA A 506 12.02 30.09 11.25
C ALA A 506 12.17 30.40 9.75
N CYS A 507 11.05 30.51 9.01
CA CYS A 507 11.05 30.93 7.61
C CYS A 507 11.65 32.33 7.43
N ASP A 508 11.26 33.29 8.26
CA ASP A 508 11.79 34.66 8.24
C ASP A 508 13.32 34.68 8.44
N LYS A 509 13.83 33.88 9.39
CA LYS A 509 15.27 33.73 9.61
C LYS A 509 15.99 33.07 8.44
N ALA A 510 15.37 32.11 7.77
CA ALA A 510 15.96 31.45 6.60
C ALA A 510 16.08 32.40 5.42
N ILE A 511 15.05 33.23 5.18
CA ILE A 511 15.05 34.28 4.17
C ILE A 511 16.12 35.34 4.47
N GLN A 512 16.19 35.82 5.71
CA GLN A 512 17.23 36.79 6.13
C GLN A 512 18.65 36.28 5.94
N LYS A 513 18.86 34.96 6.00
CA LYS A 513 20.15 34.31 5.76
C LYS A 513 20.40 33.98 4.28
N ASN A 514 19.51 34.41 3.36
CA ASN A 514 19.55 34.11 1.93
C ASN A 514 19.71 32.60 1.64
N MET A 515 19.02 31.75 2.41
CA MET A 515 19.10 30.30 2.24
C MET A 515 18.36 29.80 0.99
N SER A 516 17.41 30.58 0.48
CA SER A 516 16.70 30.34 -0.79
C SER A 516 16.25 31.68 -1.40
N GLN A 517 16.10 31.72 -2.72
CA GLN A 517 15.61 32.91 -3.44
C GLN A 517 14.08 33.00 -3.41
N SER A 518 13.41 31.85 -3.46
CA SER A 518 11.96 31.71 -3.25
C SER A 518 11.70 30.71 -2.12
N LEU A 519 10.54 30.82 -1.48
CA LEU A 519 10.12 29.95 -0.40
C LEU A 519 8.67 29.57 -0.63
N TYR A 520 8.40 28.27 -0.68
CA TYR A 520 7.06 27.71 -0.80
C TYR A 520 6.62 27.16 0.55
N LEU A 521 5.48 27.65 1.03
CA LEU A 521 4.77 27.07 2.16
C LEU A 521 3.67 26.17 1.62
N ILE A 522 3.73 24.88 1.94
CA ILE A 522 2.65 23.93 1.68
C ILE A 522 1.89 23.72 2.98
N ARG A 523 0.62 24.15 3.02
CA ARG A 523 -0.22 24.05 4.20
C ARG A 523 -1.70 24.22 3.83
N ASN A 524 -2.56 23.32 4.29
CA ASN A 524 -4.01 23.45 4.20
C ASN A 524 -4.63 23.98 5.51
N GLU A 525 -3.98 23.72 6.65
CA GLU A 525 -4.41 24.24 7.94
C GLU A 525 -4.40 25.78 8.00
N GLY A 526 -5.32 26.37 8.76
CA GLY A 526 -5.47 27.81 8.84
C GLY A 526 -4.18 28.56 9.22
N VAL A 527 -4.02 29.77 8.70
CA VAL A 527 -2.89 30.69 8.98
C VAL A 527 -3.17 31.64 10.17
N GLY A 528 -4.24 31.38 10.91
CA GLY A 528 -4.66 32.17 12.07
C GLY A 528 -5.29 33.53 11.71
N LYS A 529 -5.68 34.28 12.75
CA LYS A 529 -6.30 35.61 12.58
C LYS A 529 -5.26 36.67 12.19
N PRO A 530 -5.62 37.70 11.38
CA PRO A 530 -4.69 38.75 10.93
C PRO A 530 -3.92 39.50 12.02
N ASN A 531 -4.47 39.58 13.23
CA ASN A 531 -3.85 40.24 14.37
C ASN A 531 -2.82 39.38 15.12
N THR A 532 -2.68 38.10 14.78
CA THR A 532 -1.71 37.21 15.42
C THR A 532 -0.31 37.44 14.86
N LYS A 533 0.72 37.34 15.71
CA LYS A 533 2.12 37.52 15.28
C LYS A 533 2.53 36.56 14.16
N GLY A 534 2.03 35.32 14.19
CA GLY A 534 2.29 34.33 13.14
C GLY A 534 1.73 34.78 11.80
N ASN A 535 0.46 35.22 11.78
CA ASN A 535 -0.17 35.71 10.56
C ASN A 535 0.49 37.00 10.04
N GLN A 536 0.93 37.91 10.92
CA GLN A 536 1.65 39.12 10.51
C GLN A 536 2.95 38.81 9.77
N ILE A 537 3.72 37.83 10.26
CA ILE A 537 4.94 37.36 9.56
C ILE A 537 4.56 36.66 8.25
N TYR A 538 3.54 35.80 8.27
CA TYR A 538 3.02 35.13 7.08
C TYR A 538 2.63 36.13 6.00
N GLN A 539 1.84 37.16 6.33
CA GLN A 539 1.43 38.20 5.39
C GLN A 539 2.65 38.89 4.80
N ARG A 540 3.63 39.29 5.63
CA ARG A 540 4.86 39.93 5.17
C ARG A 540 5.66 39.07 4.18
N ILE A 541 5.66 37.74 4.35
CA ILE A 541 6.45 36.83 3.51
C ILE A 541 5.68 36.41 2.25
N PHE A 542 4.42 35.99 2.39
CA PHE A 542 3.68 35.21 1.39
C PHE A 542 2.54 35.98 0.68
N THR A 543 2.32 37.27 0.94
CA THR A 543 1.32 38.07 0.20
C THR A 543 1.84 38.71 -1.09
N GLY A 544 3.05 38.35 -1.53
CA GLY A 544 3.65 38.83 -2.77
C GLY A 544 4.79 37.94 -3.28
N SER A 545 5.24 38.22 -4.51
CA SER A 545 6.41 37.56 -5.11
C SER A 545 7.70 37.97 -4.37
N PRO A 546 8.66 37.05 -4.12
CA PRO A 546 8.84 35.75 -4.77
C PRO A 546 8.35 34.52 -3.99
N HIS A 547 7.74 34.67 -2.82
CA HIS A 547 7.34 33.52 -1.97
C HIS A 547 5.87 33.14 -2.20
N VAL A 548 5.56 31.84 -2.14
CA VAL A 548 4.24 31.32 -2.52
C VAL A 548 3.68 30.45 -1.41
N HIS A 549 2.39 30.62 -1.11
CA HIS A 549 1.62 29.69 -0.29
C HIS A 549 0.79 28.78 -1.19
N ILE A 550 0.89 27.47 -0.97
CA ILE A 550 0.17 26.45 -1.71
C ILE A 550 -0.67 25.64 -0.72
N GLU A 551 -1.97 25.61 -0.97
CA GLU A 551 -2.90 24.75 -0.23
C GLU A 551 -2.93 23.36 -0.91
N PRO A 552 -2.42 22.30 -0.25
CA PRO A 552 -2.50 20.93 -0.75
C PRO A 552 -3.93 20.38 -0.57
N ASP A 553 -4.27 19.42 -1.41
CA ASP A 553 -5.53 18.68 -1.40
C ASP A 553 -5.28 17.20 -1.07
N LEU A 554 -6.34 16.47 -0.67
CA LEU A 554 -6.23 15.05 -0.34
C LEU A 554 -5.77 14.21 -1.53
N ASP A 555 -6.22 14.56 -2.73
CA ASP A 555 -5.86 13.87 -3.97
C ASP A 555 -4.33 13.90 -4.18
N SER A 556 -3.71 15.07 -4.02
CA SER A 556 -2.25 15.21 -4.04
C SER A 556 -1.55 14.28 -3.03
N VAL A 557 -2.10 14.12 -1.83
CA VAL A 557 -1.55 13.21 -0.83
C VAL A 557 -1.73 11.75 -1.25
N TRP A 558 -2.86 11.39 -1.86
CA TRP A 558 -3.08 10.04 -2.39
C TRP A 558 -2.07 9.68 -3.47
N TYR A 559 -1.81 10.57 -4.43
CA TYR A 559 -0.76 10.37 -5.46
C TYR A 559 0.61 10.16 -4.83
N LEU A 560 1.00 11.03 -3.90
CA LEU A 560 2.31 10.97 -3.24
C LEU A 560 2.46 9.72 -2.37
N ALA A 561 1.42 9.34 -1.62
CA ALA A 561 1.40 8.14 -0.78
C ALA A 561 1.45 6.86 -1.62
N THR A 562 0.73 6.83 -2.74
CA THR A 562 0.72 5.71 -3.69
C THR A 562 2.11 5.47 -4.25
N TYR A 563 2.73 6.51 -4.79
CA TYR A 563 4.09 6.38 -5.27
C TYR A 563 5.08 5.98 -4.16
N TYR A 564 4.92 6.56 -2.97
CA TYR A 564 5.76 6.21 -1.82
C TYR A 564 5.61 4.74 -1.41
N ASN A 565 4.41 4.18 -1.41
CA ASN A 565 4.16 2.77 -1.11
C ASN A 565 4.77 1.85 -2.16
N LEU A 566 4.65 2.18 -3.45
CA LEU A 566 5.29 1.42 -4.52
C LEU A 566 6.82 1.46 -4.40
N VAL A 567 7.41 2.60 -4.04
CA VAL A 567 8.85 2.72 -3.76
C VAL A 567 9.26 1.82 -2.59
N LYS A 568 8.47 1.80 -1.50
CA LYS A 568 8.72 0.91 -0.35
C LYS A 568 8.68 -0.56 -0.77
N LYS A 569 7.63 -0.96 -1.50
CA LYS A 569 7.49 -2.31 -2.07
C LYS A 569 8.69 -2.65 -2.96
N ALA A 570 9.15 -1.77 -3.85
CA ALA A 570 10.29 -2.01 -4.72
C ALA A 570 11.62 -2.20 -3.94
N ASN A 571 11.90 -1.36 -2.95
CA ASN A 571 13.09 -1.48 -2.12
C ASN A 571 13.10 -2.76 -1.28
N SER A 572 11.95 -3.15 -0.73
CA SER A 572 11.76 -4.43 -0.02
C SER A 572 11.72 -5.65 -0.95
N ARG A 573 11.83 -5.43 -2.27
CA ARG A 573 11.71 -6.45 -3.32
C ARG A 573 10.38 -7.19 -3.25
N GLU A 574 9.32 -6.46 -2.93
CA GLU A 574 7.94 -6.91 -2.79
C GLU A 574 7.05 -6.48 -3.97
N LEU A 575 7.47 -5.47 -4.75
CA LEU A 575 6.73 -5.01 -5.93
C LEU A 575 6.91 -5.99 -7.09
N VAL A 576 5.81 -6.56 -7.59
CA VAL A 576 5.79 -7.48 -8.73
C VAL A 576 4.84 -6.91 -9.79
N VAL A 577 5.34 -6.75 -11.02
CA VAL A 577 4.56 -6.34 -12.19
C VAL A 577 5.00 -7.24 -13.34
N ALA A 578 4.05 -7.78 -14.12
CA ALA A 578 4.31 -8.72 -15.22
C ALA A 578 5.29 -9.85 -14.82
N ASP A 579 5.04 -10.49 -13.66
CA ASP A 579 5.83 -11.57 -13.06
C ASP A 579 7.30 -11.25 -12.73
N LYS A 580 7.69 -9.98 -12.78
CA LYS A 580 9.05 -9.54 -12.47
C LYS A 580 9.04 -8.75 -11.17
N VAL A 581 10.02 -9.03 -10.30
CA VAL A 581 10.28 -8.19 -9.13
C VAL A 581 10.91 -6.88 -9.61
N LEU A 582 10.22 -5.77 -9.41
CA LEU A 582 10.66 -4.46 -9.89
C LEU A 582 11.78 -3.91 -9.01
N THR A 583 12.82 -3.41 -9.66
CA THR A 583 13.83 -2.59 -8.99
C THR A 583 13.33 -1.16 -8.87
N LEU A 584 13.87 -0.40 -7.90
CA LEU A 584 13.56 1.02 -7.77
C LEU A 584 13.86 1.79 -9.08
N GLU A 585 14.98 1.48 -9.73
CA GLU A 585 15.38 2.14 -10.99
C GLU A 585 14.35 1.91 -12.10
N TYR A 586 13.80 0.70 -12.19
CA TYR A 586 12.80 0.36 -13.18
C TYR A 586 11.43 0.97 -12.84
N LEU A 587 11.02 0.96 -11.57
CA LEU A 587 9.81 1.67 -11.13
C LEU A 587 9.89 3.18 -11.43
N GLU A 588 11.03 3.82 -11.13
CA GLU A 588 11.27 5.22 -11.45
C GLU A 588 11.15 5.48 -12.97
N LYS A 589 11.57 4.51 -13.81
CA LYS A 589 11.39 4.59 -15.27
C LYS A 589 9.92 4.48 -15.67
N LEU A 590 9.19 3.48 -15.17
CA LEU A 590 7.76 3.29 -15.47
C LEU A 590 6.94 4.53 -15.10
N ILE A 591 7.19 5.14 -13.95
CA ILE A 591 6.53 6.37 -13.50
C ILE A 591 6.80 7.55 -14.44
N ARG A 592 8.01 7.68 -14.97
CA ARG A 592 8.35 8.72 -15.95
C ARG A 592 7.68 8.45 -17.31
N ASP A 593 7.70 7.20 -17.75
CA ASP A 593 7.17 6.80 -19.04
C ASP A 593 5.63 6.89 -19.07
N SER A 594 4.96 6.56 -17.96
CA SER A 594 3.50 6.63 -17.83
C SER A 594 2.98 8.05 -17.59
N GLN A 595 3.84 8.96 -17.14
CA GLN A 595 3.48 10.33 -16.75
C GLN A 595 2.39 10.42 -15.67
N ILE A 596 2.07 9.35 -14.93
CA ILE A 596 0.96 9.34 -13.96
C ILE A 596 1.12 10.41 -12.88
N LEU A 597 2.34 10.67 -12.40
CA LEU A 597 2.59 11.73 -11.41
C LEU A 597 2.31 13.14 -11.96
N HIS A 598 2.17 13.31 -13.28
CA HIS A 598 1.77 14.59 -13.85
C HIS A 598 0.33 14.97 -13.52
N ASN A 599 -0.49 14.00 -13.10
CA ASN A 599 -1.87 14.22 -12.68
C ASN A 599 -1.97 14.72 -11.23
N CYS A 600 -0.89 14.70 -10.45
CA CYS A 600 -0.88 15.15 -9.06
C CYS A 600 -1.05 16.69 -8.97
N PRO A 601 -2.13 17.21 -8.37
CA PRO A 601 -2.40 18.65 -8.34
C PRO A 601 -1.30 19.48 -7.66
N LEU A 602 -0.70 18.97 -6.58
CA LEU A 602 0.40 19.64 -5.90
C LEU A 602 1.64 19.75 -6.79
N LEU A 603 1.99 18.70 -7.54
CA LEU A 603 3.16 18.73 -8.45
C LEU A 603 2.94 19.70 -9.63
N GLN A 604 1.68 19.87 -10.06
CA GLN A 604 1.28 20.88 -11.04
C GLN A 604 1.41 22.30 -10.46
N LYS A 605 0.89 22.54 -9.24
CA LYS A 605 1.02 23.82 -8.51
C LYS A 605 2.48 24.22 -8.27
N LEU A 606 3.37 23.24 -8.13
CA LEU A 606 4.83 23.44 -8.01
C LEU A 606 5.52 23.74 -9.35
N GLY A 607 4.82 23.64 -10.48
CA GLY A 607 5.40 23.86 -11.81
C GLY A 607 6.38 22.77 -12.26
N ILE A 608 6.28 21.57 -11.70
CA ILE A 608 7.19 20.44 -11.98
C ILE A 608 6.55 19.48 -12.99
N ALA A 609 5.25 19.26 -12.83
CA ALA A 609 4.43 18.49 -13.74
C ALA A 609 3.55 19.44 -14.57
N VAL A 610 3.98 19.77 -15.78
CA VAL A 610 3.13 20.49 -16.75
C VAL A 610 2.53 19.46 -17.68
N LEU A 611 1.20 19.28 -17.64
CA LEU A 611 0.50 18.52 -18.67
C LEU A 611 0.67 19.26 -20.01
N PRO A 612 1.03 18.60 -21.12
CA PRO A 612 0.94 19.23 -22.42
C PRO A 612 -0.52 19.62 -22.64
N VAL A 613 -0.77 20.93 -22.77
CA VAL A 613 -2.11 21.45 -23.08
C VAL A 613 -2.61 20.72 -24.32
N PRO A 614 -3.72 19.97 -24.26
CA PRO A 614 -4.33 19.44 -25.48
C PRO A 614 -4.63 20.64 -26.37
N GLN A 615 -4.15 20.64 -27.61
CA GLN A 615 -4.50 21.68 -28.57
C GLN A 615 -5.99 21.54 -28.93
N VAL A 616 -6.86 22.03 -28.05
CA VAL A 616 -8.29 22.16 -28.33
C VAL A 616 -8.44 23.38 -29.21
N SER A 617 -8.70 23.12 -30.49
CA SER A 617 -9.27 24.08 -31.41
C SER A 617 -10.46 24.74 -30.73
N ARG A 618 -10.32 26.02 -30.36
CA ARG A 618 -11.44 26.81 -29.86
C ARG A 618 -12.56 26.79 -30.89
N ARG A 619 -13.68 26.18 -30.55
CA ARG A 619 -14.98 26.66 -30.99
C ARG A 619 -15.60 27.30 -29.76
N ASP A 620 -15.70 28.61 -29.83
CA ASP A 620 -16.54 29.40 -28.94
C ASP A 620 -17.97 28.91 -29.15
N ASP A 621 -18.63 28.57 -28.04
CA ASP A 621 -20.08 28.43 -27.82
C ASP A 621 -20.28 27.23 -26.90
N ASP A 622 -20.46 27.50 -25.61
CA ASP A 622 -21.51 26.93 -24.75
C ASP A 622 -21.21 27.27 -23.28
N GLU A 623 -21.57 28.50 -22.91
CA GLU A 623 -21.97 28.79 -21.53
C GLU A 623 -23.29 28.07 -21.26
N GLN A 624 -23.32 27.31 -20.15
CA GLN A 624 -24.43 26.56 -19.54
C GLN A 624 -24.31 25.04 -19.76
N ASN A 625 -23.81 24.34 -18.75
CA ASN A 625 -24.52 23.20 -18.16
C ASN A 625 -23.86 22.77 -16.85
N ALA A 626 -24.59 22.98 -15.75
CA ALA A 626 -24.34 22.35 -14.47
C ALA A 626 -24.88 20.91 -14.52
N GLU A 627 -24.15 20.00 -15.15
CA GLU A 627 -24.43 18.54 -15.11
C GLU A 627 -23.14 17.69 -15.19
N TYR A 628 -21.97 18.27 -14.92
CA TYR A 628 -20.64 17.62 -14.97
C TYR A 628 -20.29 16.76 -13.75
N GLN A 629 -21.23 15.95 -13.24
CA GLN A 629 -20.93 14.98 -12.16
C GLN A 629 -21.42 13.54 -12.44
N ARG A 630 -22.01 13.27 -13.61
CA ARG A 630 -22.40 11.90 -14.01
C ARG A 630 -21.58 11.29 -15.15
N ASP A 631 -20.91 12.10 -15.96
CA ASP A 631 -20.15 11.58 -17.13
C ASP A 631 -18.75 11.04 -16.76
N ASP A 632 -18.16 11.48 -15.64
CA ASP A 632 -16.79 11.06 -15.24
C ASP A 632 -16.74 9.62 -14.73
N ILE A 633 -17.70 9.23 -13.87
CA ILE A 633 -17.82 7.86 -13.35
C ILE A 633 -18.09 6.86 -14.48
N GLY A 634 -18.89 7.24 -15.48
CA GLY A 634 -19.19 6.38 -16.62
C GLY A 634 -17.93 6.05 -17.45
N GLN A 635 -17.03 7.03 -17.58
CA GLN A 635 -15.77 6.85 -18.30
C GLN A 635 -14.75 6.05 -17.47
N GLU A 636 -14.62 6.31 -16.17
CA GLU A 636 -13.77 5.51 -15.27
C GLU A 636 -14.19 4.04 -15.21
N VAL A 637 -15.50 3.76 -15.15
CA VAL A 637 -16.03 2.39 -15.19
C VAL A 637 -15.74 1.74 -16.55
N LYS A 638 -15.82 2.51 -17.64
CA LYS A 638 -15.52 2.02 -18.99
C LYS A 638 -14.06 1.66 -19.14
N ASP A 639 -13.15 2.49 -18.65
CA ASP A 639 -11.70 2.25 -18.70
C ASP A 639 -11.31 1.06 -17.82
N PHE A 640 -11.85 0.96 -16.60
CA PHE A 640 -11.66 -0.21 -15.73
C PHE A 640 -12.17 -1.51 -16.36
N VAL A 641 -13.37 -1.50 -16.96
CA VAL A 641 -13.93 -2.66 -17.66
C VAL A 641 -13.05 -3.04 -18.86
N LEU A 642 -12.51 -2.06 -19.57
CA LEU A 642 -11.61 -2.28 -20.69
C LEU A 642 -10.31 -2.94 -20.23
N ASP A 643 -9.68 -2.42 -19.18
CA ASP A 643 -8.44 -2.94 -18.60
C ASP A 643 -8.61 -4.37 -18.06
N LEU A 644 -9.74 -4.64 -17.42
CA LEU A 644 -10.01 -5.98 -16.91
C LEU A 644 -10.20 -7.00 -18.05
N VAL A 645 -10.86 -6.59 -19.15
CA VAL A 645 -11.11 -7.43 -20.34
C VAL A 645 -9.85 -7.58 -21.20
N THR A 646 -9.01 -6.55 -21.33
CA THR A 646 -7.73 -6.62 -22.06
C THR A 646 -6.71 -7.49 -21.30
N THR A 647 -6.65 -7.35 -19.98
CA THR A 647 -5.77 -8.15 -19.10
C THR A 647 -6.17 -9.62 -19.11
N ASN A 648 -7.47 -9.92 -18.99
CA ASN A 648 -7.95 -11.31 -18.90
C ASN A 648 -8.21 -11.98 -20.27
N GLN A 649 -8.26 -11.21 -21.37
CA GLN A 649 -8.65 -11.59 -22.74
C GLN A 649 -10.09 -12.15 -22.90
N LEU A 650 -10.58 -12.89 -21.91
CA LEU A 650 -11.94 -13.42 -21.77
C LEU A 650 -12.29 -13.48 -20.28
N ILE A 651 -13.46 -12.93 -19.91
CA ILE A 651 -13.96 -12.93 -18.53
C ILE A 651 -15.46 -13.23 -18.49
N GLY A 652 -15.96 -13.87 -17.43
CA GLY A 652 -17.39 -14.06 -17.21
C GLY A 652 -18.12 -12.72 -17.09
N ARG A 653 -19.28 -12.57 -17.74
CA ARG A 653 -20.04 -11.31 -17.73
C ARG A 653 -20.48 -10.93 -16.32
N ASN A 654 -20.92 -11.89 -15.51
CA ASN A 654 -21.28 -11.64 -14.11
C ASN A 654 -20.06 -11.25 -13.27
N ILE A 655 -18.91 -11.90 -13.46
CA ILE A 655 -17.68 -11.62 -12.71
C ILE A 655 -17.16 -10.21 -13.04
N LEU A 656 -17.21 -9.80 -14.31
CA LEU A 656 -16.87 -8.44 -14.72
C LEU A 656 -17.79 -7.39 -14.07
N ILE A 657 -19.09 -7.67 -13.98
CA ILE A 657 -20.06 -6.79 -13.32
C ILE A 657 -19.81 -6.74 -11.80
N GLU A 658 -19.55 -7.89 -11.17
CA GLU A 658 -19.23 -7.97 -9.73
C GLU A 658 -17.94 -7.23 -9.41
N ASN A 659 -16.88 -7.39 -10.20
CA ASN A 659 -15.62 -6.68 -10.02
C ASN A 659 -15.80 -5.17 -10.19
N ALA A 660 -16.53 -4.73 -11.22
CA ALA A 660 -16.82 -3.31 -11.41
C ALA A 660 -17.68 -2.73 -10.27
N CYS A 661 -18.70 -3.45 -9.80
CA CYS A 661 -19.53 -2.99 -8.67
C CYS A 661 -18.78 -3.05 -7.33
N SER A 662 -17.85 -3.99 -7.15
CA SER A 662 -16.97 -4.03 -5.98
C SER A 662 -15.97 -2.87 -6.01
N GLN A 663 -15.48 -2.52 -7.19
CA GLN A 663 -14.52 -1.44 -7.40
C GLN A 663 -15.15 -0.04 -7.30
N PHE A 664 -16.40 0.08 -7.75
CA PHE A 664 -17.19 1.31 -7.74
C PHE A 664 -18.52 1.06 -7.00
N PRO A 665 -18.54 1.12 -5.66
CA PRO A 665 -19.73 0.83 -4.85
C PRO A 665 -20.96 1.71 -5.17
N GLN A 666 -20.73 2.89 -5.75
CA GLN A 666 -21.75 3.83 -6.20
C GLN A 666 -22.42 3.45 -7.53
N VAL A 667 -21.89 2.50 -8.28
CA VAL A 667 -22.36 2.09 -9.62
C VAL A 667 -23.21 0.83 -9.51
N LYS A 668 -24.41 0.86 -10.10
CA LYS A 668 -25.31 -0.30 -10.11
C LYS A 668 -24.95 -1.26 -11.23
N SER A 669 -25.24 -2.54 -11.06
CA SER A 669 -25.03 -3.57 -12.09
C SER A 669 -25.62 -3.20 -13.45
N ALA A 670 -26.79 -2.55 -13.48
CA ALA A 670 -27.44 -2.08 -14.70
C ALA A 670 -26.63 -1.00 -15.46
N GLU A 671 -25.85 -0.17 -14.76
CA GLU A 671 -25.00 0.87 -15.36
C GLU A 671 -23.73 0.25 -15.96
N VAL A 672 -23.12 -0.72 -15.27
CA VAL A 672 -22.02 -1.52 -15.83
C VAL A 672 -22.46 -2.30 -17.07
N GLU A 673 -23.69 -2.81 -17.08
CA GLU A 673 -24.25 -3.46 -18.26
C GLU A 673 -24.42 -2.51 -19.46
N GLN A 674 -24.78 -1.25 -19.21
CA GLN A 674 -24.85 -0.23 -20.27
C GLN A 674 -23.45 0.04 -20.85
N VAL A 675 -22.43 0.14 -20.01
CA VAL A 675 -21.04 0.30 -20.44
C VAL A 675 -20.56 -0.90 -21.27
N ILE A 676 -20.86 -2.13 -20.84
CA ILE A 676 -20.54 -3.35 -21.61
C ILE A 676 -21.25 -3.34 -22.96
N GLN A 677 -22.53 -2.94 -23.02
CA GLN A 677 -23.27 -2.83 -24.28
C GLN A 677 -22.68 -1.76 -25.19
N GLN A 678 -22.26 -0.62 -24.64
CA GLN A 678 -21.59 0.43 -25.39
C GLN A 678 -20.26 -0.07 -25.99
N LEU A 679 -19.42 -0.76 -25.20
CA LEU A 679 -18.18 -1.36 -25.69
C LEU A 679 -18.41 -2.44 -26.76
N CYS A 680 -19.55 -3.16 -26.69
CA CYS A 680 -19.97 -4.07 -27.76
C CYS A 680 -20.38 -3.34 -29.04
N GLN A 681 -21.06 -2.20 -28.92
CA GLN A 681 -21.43 -1.35 -30.06
C GLN A 681 -20.21 -0.70 -30.72
N GLU A 682 -19.23 -0.30 -29.91
CA GLU A 682 -17.93 0.21 -30.33
C GLU A 682 -17.00 -0.89 -30.90
N LYS A 683 -17.45 -2.16 -30.89
CA LYS A 683 -16.75 -3.35 -31.39
C LYS A 683 -15.42 -3.65 -30.69
N ILE A 684 -15.22 -3.13 -29.49
CA ILE A 684 -13.99 -3.35 -28.70
C ILE A 684 -14.06 -4.67 -27.93
N VAL A 685 -15.26 -5.06 -27.50
CA VAL A 685 -15.53 -6.33 -26.80
C VAL A 685 -16.70 -7.06 -27.47
N LYS A 686 -16.78 -8.38 -27.28
CA LYS A 686 -17.88 -9.20 -27.82
C LYS A 686 -18.41 -10.16 -26.75
N ILE A 687 -19.75 -10.20 -26.62
CA ILE A 687 -20.42 -11.18 -25.78
C ILE A 687 -20.42 -12.53 -26.48
N VAL A 688 -19.79 -13.50 -25.83
CA VAL A 688 -19.72 -14.91 -26.19
C VAL A 688 -20.93 -15.62 -25.58
N ASN A 689 -21.63 -16.44 -26.38
CA ASN A 689 -22.88 -17.12 -26.03
C ASN A 689 -24.03 -16.20 -25.56
N PRO A 690 -24.45 -15.20 -26.37
CA PRO A 690 -25.47 -14.22 -25.97
C PRO A 690 -26.87 -14.82 -25.71
N LYS A 691 -27.10 -16.09 -26.06
CA LYS A 691 -28.36 -16.83 -25.83
C LYS A 691 -28.36 -17.66 -24.54
N ALA A 692 -27.23 -17.77 -23.84
CA ALA A 692 -27.12 -18.48 -22.57
C ALA A 692 -27.60 -17.61 -21.39
N PRO A 693 -27.95 -18.18 -20.23
CA PRO A 693 -28.19 -17.43 -19.00
C PRO A 693 -26.98 -16.53 -18.67
N LEU A 694 -27.21 -15.38 -18.01
CA LEU A 694 -26.18 -14.38 -17.68
C LEU A 694 -24.93 -14.99 -17.02
N GLU A 695 -25.12 -15.98 -16.16
CA GLU A 695 -24.07 -16.76 -15.45
C GLU A 695 -23.14 -17.53 -16.38
N GLN A 696 -23.54 -17.80 -17.62
CA GLN A 696 -22.79 -18.55 -18.64
C GLN A 696 -22.30 -17.66 -19.79
N GLN A 697 -22.61 -16.36 -19.75
CA GLN A 697 -22.13 -15.40 -20.75
C GLN A 697 -20.71 -14.97 -20.40
N SER A 698 -19.86 -14.85 -21.41
CA SER A 698 -18.49 -14.35 -21.27
C SER A 698 -18.25 -13.18 -22.21
N ILE A 699 -17.32 -12.30 -21.87
CA ILE A 699 -16.95 -11.12 -22.66
C ILE A 699 -15.51 -11.31 -23.11
N CYS A 700 -15.29 -11.30 -24.42
CA CYS A 700 -13.95 -11.39 -25.01
C CYS A 700 -13.50 -10.05 -25.58
N TRP A 701 -12.21 -9.75 -25.44
CA TRP A 701 -11.58 -8.66 -26.16
C TRP A 701 -11.46 -8.99 -27.66
N VAL A 702 -11.73 -8.03 -28.53
CA VAL A 702 -11.63 -8.19 -29.99
C VAL A 702 -10.33 -7.52 -30.46
N VAL A 703 -9.34 -8.32 -30.89
CA VAL A 703 -8.11 -7.80 -31.50
C VAL A 703 -8.44 -7.31 -32.92
N PRO A 704 -8.15 -6.05 -33.29
CA PRO A 704 -8.26 -5.62 -34.68
C PRO A 704 -7.15 -6.27 -35.51
N ASP A 705 -7.51 -7.01 -36.57
CA ASP A 705 -6.53 -7.63 -37.47
C ASP A 705 -5.66 -6.57 -38.18
N ALA A 706 -4.43 -6.94 -38.57
CA ALA A 706 -3.37 -6.08 -39.14
C ALA A 706 -3.72 -5.32 -40.44
N THR A 707 -4.97 -5.39 -40.91
CA THR A 707 -5.51 -4.65 -42.05
C THR A 707 -6.59 -3.63 -41.69
N GLY A 708 -6.87 -3.40 -40.40
CA GLY A 708 -7.82 -2.38 -39.96
C GLY A 708 -9.25 -2.59 -40.49
N ARG A 709 -9.66 -3.84 -40.72
CA ARG A 709 -11.04 -4.19 -41.06
C ARG A 709 -11.56 -5.23 -40.08
N VAL A 710 -12.72 -4.92 -39.51
CA VAL A 710 -13.57 -5.80 -38.71
C VAL A 710 -14.29 -6.78 -39.62
#